data_AF-A0A0A1UFR2-F1
#
_entry.id   AF-A0A0A1UFR2-F1
#
_cell.length_a   1.000
_cell.length_b   1.000
_cell.length_c   1.000
_cell.angle_alpha   90.00
_cell.angle_beta   90.00
_cell.angle_gamma   90.00
#
_symmetry.space_group_name_H-M   'P 1'
#
loop_
_entity.id
_entity.type
_entity.pdbx_description
1 polymer ?
#
loop_
_entity_poly.entity_id
_entity_poly.type
_entity_poly.pdbx_seq_one_letter_code
_entity_poly.pdbx_strand_id
1 'polypeptide(L)'
;MKKGEMFLIDEINMAEDSVLERINSVLEPSRMMTIAEKTSTEIEEVVANDTFRIFGTMNPGGDFGKRELSPVMRNRFTEIYVKSFEAEGDLLLIVQQKINEPTEKKFAAAIVKFLMWAEKKFGKKVSVRNCLAWTDFMNCCTSIPSPLVRFIHAAHLVVIDGVKDEVGKTNVEYLIALNEALVTIGENLEDSIVQEMSMQPTLSVGPNNINVSDFTIGANGPIQKQDNYSVNTPITTNNIFHLLRAMVLHKSILMEGSPGNQSVEHTDISDLLGTDLPLEGSSGGFGWCDRLLLRTIKVDHGCDSMNSTWLHKVYWKVLIRCWITEQLLFASQNPLGEGSGRKGLPQSSINRFTSVYVNKMTESDLKLIVEKMYPMIPVELRESLIDFVGQLENQVCCKKKFGRRGEPWEFNLRDVLRYCKLYSEYSQRIDTDTVKRNMDTLGFIFTEIFKGRFRDVVDIQKVEELWRSCLSPKYKEMSMEYHNDIHITPERFIIGEVEVSRTVNRDTTNSDKYILPTHVESMKQVMKGINHNWLISLIGDSHCGKATLVRNVAQLCGSVLKEFSMNTSVDTIDLIGGYEQLDFERHRKSFLEDLRDYMKLVTNKEALSIYSTLERCTKVSEIDRKHDCIFSSTEMNIIKGLIKVLNDEYLQSEITRIEVTQQKKSIGSFEWVDGIVVKCMKRGYWLLMENVNFCNPTVLDRLNSLFEPNGYLVLNERGVDSNGIPIIVKPHNNFRVIFTSNSMNGEISRAMRNRALELYVPQIREIDAQRMLTGFGVSLQTAKRMIAIHLKTENMMFLYLMRWAKYVGKNGESAMKEGFDIFYVQTKSDVNEQEKLRNIYMNQQDIECNEYESVVFKLFAQAKIGNLNVFEENVSIGDLVNQMSQIIPLICDQVPQNVMEFDCFSLKIVIVNTLKDVKFESTMKYKEYISMVLYLLDDIDRVNYLSLLQSIEGGENIIVYIQNENLIRQYSSRQIRGMYALYW
;
A
#
# COMPACT_ATOMS: atom_id res chain seq x y z
N MET A 1 -28.14 13.13 45.47
CA MET A 1 -28.17 12.74 46.90
C MET A 1 -28.28 13.96 47.84
N LYS A 2 -27.32 14.89 47.88
CA LYS A 2 -27.33 16.04 48.82
C LYS A 2 -28.53 16.99 48.67
N LYS A 3 -28.93 17.32 47.44
CA LYS A 3 -30.01 18.28 47.14
C LYS A 3 -31.42 17.67 46.99
N GLY A 4 -31.57 16.35 47.09
CA GLY A 4 -32.87 15.68 46.87
C GLY A 4 -33.35 15.61 45.41
N GLU A 5 -32.52 15.99 44.45
CA GLU A 5 -32.88 15.98 43.01
C GLU A 5 -33.09 14.56 42.46
N MET A 6 -33.91 14.42 41.44
CA MET A 6 -34.07 13.14 40.73
C MET A 6 -32.87 12.87 39.83
N PHE A 7 -32.39 11.64 39.79
CA PHE A 7 -31.23 11.22 38.99
C PHE A 7 -31.64 10.15 37.98
N LEU A 8 -31.50 10.45 36.69
CA LEU A 8 -31.78 9.52 35.59
C LEU A 8 -30.47 8.97 35.03
N ILE A 9 -30.30 7.65 35.09
CA ILE A 9 -29.18 6.92 34.51
C ILE A 9 -29.65 6.33 33.17
N ASP A 10 -29.22 6.95 32.07
CA ASP A 10 -29.51 6.45 30.73
C ASP A 10 -28.59 5.29 30.36
N GLU A 11 -29.14 4.24 29.74
CA GLU A 11 -28.44 3.00 29.36
C GLU A 11 -27.61 2.38 30.51
N ILE A 12 -28.23 2.20 31.69
CA ILE A 12 -27.57 1.67 32.90
C ILE A 12 -26.86 0.33 32.67
N ASN A 13 -27.34 -0.47 31.72
CA ASN A 13 -26.80 -1.77 31.37
C ASN A 13 -25.55 -1.75 30.47
N MET A 14 -25.05 -0.57 30.12
CA MET A 14 -23.75 -0.38 29.49
C MET A 14 -22.63 -0.04 30.50
N ALA A 15 -22.98 0.23 31.76
CA ALA A 15 -21.99 0.49 32.79
C ALA A 15 -21.26 -0.79 33.22
N GLU A 16 -20.00 -0.64 33.66
CA GLU A 16 -19.26 -1.76 34.27
C GLU A 16 -19.88 -2.17 35.60
N ASP A 17 -19.80 -3.46 35.91
CA ASP A 17 -20.33 -4.02 37.16
C ASP A 17 -19.71 -3.34 38.38
N SER A 18 -18.43 -2.97 38.32
CA SER A 18 -17.70 -2.22 39.36
C SER A 18 -18.34 -0.87 39.69
N VAL A 19 -18.87 -0.16 38.69
CA VAL A 19 -19.55 1.13 38.85
C VAL A 19 -20.95 0.92 39.42
N LEU A 20 -21.68 -0.08 38.92
CA LEU A 20 -23.01 -0.44 39.41
C LEU A 20 -22.95 -0.90 40.87
N GLU A 21 -21.92 -1.67 41.23
CA GLU A 21 -21.67 -2.13 42.59
C GLU A 21 -21.49 -0.98 43.59
N ARG A 22 -20.85 0.13 43.19
CA ARG A 22 -20.73 1.30 44.07
C ARG A 22 -22.07 1.98 44.34
N ILE A 23 -23.02 1.88 43.41
CA ILE A 23 -24.37 2.48 43.54
C ILE A 23 -25.29 1.60 44.41
N ASN A 24 -24.94 0.34 44.67
CA ASN A 24 -25.73 -0.57 45.52
C ASN A 24 -26.11 0.03 46.87
N SER A 25 -25.14 0.68 47.52
CA SER A 25 -25.30 1.32 48.83
C SER A 25 -26.36 2.42 48.84
N VAL A 26 -26.59 3.06 47.69
CA VAL A 26 -27.62 4.10 47.50
C VAL A 26 -29.00 3.52 47.24
N LEU A 27 -29.06 2.31 46.68
CA LEU A 27 -30.31 1.58 46.39
C LEU A 27 -30.82 0.79 47.61
N GLU A 28 -29.99 0.64 48.64
CA GLU A 28 -30.37 0.02 49.92
C GLU A 28 -31.16 0.99 50.81
N PRO A 29 -31.88 0.47 51.83
CA PRO A 29 -32.68 1.30 52.73
C PRO A 29 -31.89 2.40 53.45
N SER A 30 -30.59 2.19 53.65
CA SER A 30 -29.68 3.17 54.23
C SER A 30 -29.41 4.37 53.31
N ARG A 31 -29.51 4.18 51.98
CA ARG A 31 -29.35 5.21 50.95
C ARG A 31 -28.07 6.04 51.11
N MET A 32 -26.96 5.39 51.41
CA MET A 32 -25.67 6.03 51.70
C MET A 32 -24.67 5.78 50.59
N MET A 33 -23.69 6.66 50.43
CA MET A 33 -22.53 6.43 49.55
C MET A 33 -21.27 6.91 50.25
N THR A 34 -20.25 6.04 50.27
CA THR A 34 -18.95 6.33 50.87
C THR A 34 -17.97 6.84 49.81
N ILE A 35 -17.37 8.01 50.03
CA ILE A 35 -16.40 8.62 49.11
C ILE A 35 -14.99 8.40 49.69
N ALA A 36 -14.30 7.37 49.20
CA ALA A 36 -12.97 6.99 49.67
C ALA A 36 -11.81 7.76 48.99
N GLU A 37 -12.06 8.48 47.89
CA GLU A 37 -11.03 9.08 47.03
C GLU A 37 -10.67 10.53 47.39
N LYS A 38 -11.23 11.08 48.48
CA LYS A 38 -10.84 12.39 48.98
C LYS A 38 -9.51 12.30 49.72
N THR A 39 -8.58 13.19 49.39
CA THR A 39 -7.22 13.27 50.00
C THR A 39 -7.24 13.76 51.45
N SER A 40 -8.41 13.99 52.04
CA SER A 40 -8.57 14.29 53.45
C SER A 40 -8.50 13.01 54.29
N THR A 41 -7.96 13.11 55.50
CA THR A 41 -7.80 11.98 56.45
C THR A 41 -9.11 11.36 56.95
N GLU A 42 -10.27 11.82 56.49
CA GLU A 42 -11.60 11.35 56.90
C GLU A 42 -12.39 10.83 55.70
N ILE A 43 -13.00 9.66 55.88
CA ILE A 43 -13.91 9.03 54.92
C ILE A 43 -15.24 9.80 54.96
N GLU A 44 -15.62 10.45 53.85
CA GLU A 44 -16.91 11.16 53.76
C GLU A 44 -18.03 10.18 53.39
N GLU A 45 -19.00 10.02 54.30
CA GLU A 45 -20.25 9.31 54.04
C GLU A 45 -21.38 10.29 53.69
N VAL A 46 -22.03 10.07 52.55
CA VAL A 46 -23.13 10.91 52.09
C VAL A 46 -24.43 10.12 52.16
N VAL A 47 -25.34 10.55 53.04
CA VAL A 47 -26.71 10.03 53.10
C VAL A 47 -27.60 10.77 52.11
N ALA A 48 -28.42 10.05 51.34
CA ALA A 48 -29.34 10.65 50.39
C ALA A 48 -30.51 11.33 51.11
N ASN A 49 -30.88 12.52 50.63
CA ASN A 49 -32.10 13.20 51.07
C ASN A 49 -33.36 12.35 50.77
N ASP A 50 -34.39 12.47 51.60
CA ASP A 50 -35.66 11.73 51.46
C ASP A 50 -36.35 11.90 50.12
N THR A 51 -36.22 13.06 49.47
CA THR A 51 -36.83 13.33 48.14
C THR A 51 -36.01 12.81 46.97
N PHE A 52 -34.75 12.42 47.19
CA PHE A 52 -33.88 11.89 46.14
C PHE A 52 -34.51 10.63 45.51
N ARG A 53 -34.47 10.48 44.19
CA ARG A 53 -34.95 9.27 43.49
C ARG A 53 -33.98 8.92 42.37
N ILE A 54 -33.76 7.63 42.16
CA ILE A 54 -32.96 7.12 41.04
C ILE A 54 -33.92 6.48 40.04
N PHE A 55 -33.77 6.86 38.79
CA PHE A 55 -34.41 6.24 37.63
C PHE A 55 -33.31 5.67 36.75
N GLY A 56 -33.51 4.45 36.24
CA GLY A 56 -32.62 3.84 35.26
C GLY A 56 -33.40 3.48 34.01
N THR A 57 -32.87 3.80 32.83
CA THR A 57 -33.40 3.32 31.55
C THR A 57 -32.43 2.31 30.97
N MET A 58 -32.96 1.27 30.34
CA MET A 58 -32.19 0.33 29.54
C MET A 58 -33.02 -0.16 28.37
N ASN A 59 -32.35 -0.47 27.27
CA ASN A 59 -32.95 -1.28 26.22
C ASN A 59 -32.83 -2.77 26.60
N PRO A 60 -33.76 -3.64 26.17
CA PRO A 60 -33.67 -5.09 26.41
C PRO A 60 -32.33 -5.69 25.99
N GLY A 61 -31.90 -6.75 26.67
CA GLY A 61 -30.68 -7.48 26.33
C GLY A 61 -30.77 -8.17 24.96
N GLY A 62 -29.68 -8.12 24.18
CA GLY A 62 -29.60 -8.72 22.83
C GLY A 62 -28.96 -7.82 21.77
N ASP A 63 -28.87 -6.52 22.04
CA ASP A 63 -28.20 -5.52 21.21
C ASP A 63 -26.70 -5.40 21.55
N PHE A 64 -25.86 -5.06 20.57
CA PHE A 64 -24.40 -4.95 20.69
C PHE A 64 -23.93 -4.25 21.99
N GLY A 65 -23.23 -5.00 22.86
CA GLY A 65 -22.62 -4.48 24.10
C GLY A 65 -23.59 -4.23 25.25
N LYS A 66 -24.91 -4.40 25.05
CA LYS A 66 -25.93 -4.24 26.09
C LYS A 66 -26.11 -5.56 26.83
N ARG A 67 -25.74 -5.57 28.11
CA ARG A 67 -25.92 -6.74 28.98
C ARG A 67 -27.31 -6.67 29.61
N GLU A 68 -27.83 -7.79 30.08
CA GLU A 68 -28.89 -7.70 31.07
C GLU A 68 -28.29 -7.32 32.42
N LEU A 69 -29.02 -6.53 33.21
CA LEU A 69 -28.62 -6.31 34.60
C LEU A 69 -28.69 -7.63 35.36
N SER A 70 -27.77 -7.82 36.32
CA SER A 70 -27.79 -8.99 37.19
C SER A 70 -29.13 -9.09 37.94
N PRO A 71 -29.64 -10.30 38.25
CA PRO A 71 -30.89 -10.45 38.98
C PRO A 71 -30.92 -9.68 40.30
N VAL A 72 -29.78 -9.57 40.98
CA VAL A 72 -29.62 -8.83 42.24
C VAL A 72 -29.85 -7.33 42.03
N MET A 73 -29.31 -6.75 40.96
CA MET A 73 -29.52 -5.33 40.62
C MET A 73 -30.96 -5.09 40.19
N ARG A 74 -31.51 -5.98 39.35
CA ARG A 74 -32.90 -5.90 38.87
C ARG A 74 -33.90 -5.87 40.03
N ASN A 75 -33.71 -6.72 41.03
CA ASN A 75 -34.56 -6.79 42.22
C ASN A 75 -34.54 -5.51 43.09
N ARG A 76 -33.53 -4.64 42.93
CA ARG A 76 -33.45 -3.35 43.64
C ARG A 76 -34.21 -2.24 42.92
N PHE A 77 -34.64 -2.47 41.67
CA PHE A 77 -35.46 -1.55 40.90
C PHE A 77 -36.90 -2.05 40.75
N THR A 78 -37.83 -1.12 40.61
CA THR A 78 -39.16 -1.44 40.08
C THR A 78 -39.09 -1.37 38.56
N GLU A 79 -39.16 -2.52 37.90
CA GLU A 79 -39.10 -2.60 36.44
C GLU A 79 -40.43 -2.17 35.81
N ILE A 80 -40.37 -1.23 34.88
CA ILE A 80 -41.51 -0.78 34.09
C ILE A 80 -41.18 -1.00 32.62
N TYR A 81 -41.92 -1.89 31.98
CA TYR A 81 -41.78 -2.12 30.54
C TYR A 81 -42.61 -1.10 29.75
N VAL A 82 -41.94 -0.28 28.95
CA VAL A 82 -42.59 0.68 28.05
C VAL A 82 -42.74 0.02 26.68
N LYS A 83 -43.99 -0.11 26.21
CA LYS A 83 -44.26 -0.63 24.87
C LYS A 83 -43.83 0.41 23.82
N SER A 84 -43.29 -0.07 22.71
CA SER A 84 -43.00 0.76 21.54
C SER A 84 -44.31 1.28 20.92
N PHE A 85 -44.28 2.50 20.39
CA PHE A 85 -45.40 3.09 19.64
C PHE A 85 -45.43 2.46 18.23
N GLU A 86 -46.05 1.29 18.12
CA GLU A 86 -46.13 0.51 16.87
C GLU A 86 -47.53 0.53 16.24
N ALA A 87 -48.55 1.03 16.97
CA ALA A 87 -49.90 1.13 16.44
C ALA A 87 -50.00 2.27 15.43
N GLU A 88 -50.60 1.98 14.27
CA GLU A 88 -50.80 2.94 13.17
C GLU A 88 -51.49 4.24 13.64
N GLY A 89 -52.49 4.11 14.51
CA GLY A 89 -53.22 5.26 15.07
C GLY A 89 -52.35 6.19 15.93
N ASP A 90 -51.41 5.63 16.71
CA ASP A 90 -50.52 6.44 17.56
C ASP A 90 -49.50 7.20 16.70
N LEU A 91 -48.94 6.54 15.68
CA LEU A 91 -48.03 7.16 14.72
C LEU A 91 -48.71 8.29 13.95
N LEU A 92 -49.96 8.09 13.53
CA LEU A 92 -50.75 9.11 12.84
C LEU A 92 -50.89 10.38 13.70
N LEU A 93 -51.25 10.22 14.98
CA LEU A 93 -51.40 11.33 15.91
C LEU A 93 -50.09 12.08 16.13
N ILE A 94 -48.97 11.36 16.25
CA ILE A 94 -47.63 11.96 16.39
C ILE A 94 -47.28 12.79 15.15
N VAL A 95 -47.46 12.24 13.96
CA VAL A 95 -47.16 12.92 12.69
C VAL A 95 -48.03 14.17 12.52
N GLN A 96 -49.34 14.07 12.77
CA GLN A 96 -50.27 15.21 12.68
C GLN A 96 -49.91 16.37 13.62
N GLN A 97 -49.39 16.07 14.82
CA GLN A 97 -48.99 17.07 15.80
C GLN A 97 -47.62 17.70 15.47
N LYS A 98 -46.76 17.00 14.73
CA LYS A 98 -45.39 17.43 14.43
C LYS A 98 -45.25 18.24 13.15
N ILE A 99 -46.21 18.16 12.24
CA ILE A 99 -46.29 19.04 11.07
C ILE A 99 -46.71 20.45 11.52
N ASN A 100 -45.87 21.45 11.24
CA ASN A 100 -46.10 22.83 11.64
C ASN A 100 -47.25 23.47 10.85
N GLU A 101 -47.26 23.28 9.52
CA GLU A 101 -48.24 23.88 8.63
C GLU A 101 -49.60 23.15 8.71
N PRO A 102 -50.70 23.84 9.07
CA PRO A 102 -52.00 23.20 9.25
C PRO A 102 -52.54 22.53 7.98
N THR A 103 -52.26 23.12 6.81
CA THR A 103 -52.69 22.64 5.48
C THR A 103 -52.00 21.33 5.09
N GLU A 104 -50.84 21.05 5.68
CA GLU A 104 -50.03 19.86 5.40
C GLU A 104 -50.34 18.69 6.32
N LYS A 105 -51.10 18.91 7.40
CA LYS A 105 -51.49 17.83 8.33
C LYS A 105 -52.27 16.70 7.65
N LYS A 106 -52.92 16.98 6.52
CA LYS A 106 -53.57 15.96 5.67
C LYS A 106 -52.59 14.88 5.20
N PHE A 107 -51.31 15.21 5.00
CA PHE A 107 -50.28 14.27 4.56
C PHE A 107 -49.95 13.21 5.62
N ALA A 108 -50.29 13.41 6.89
CA ALA A 108 -49.93 12.49 7.96
C ALA A 108 -50.42 11.05 7.72
N ALA A 109 -51.63 10.87 7.19
CA ALA A 109 -52.17 9.56 6.86
C ALA A 109 -51.39 8.89 5.72
N ALA A 110 -51.00 9.67 4.70
CA ALA A 110 -50.19 9.18 3.59
C ALA A 110 -48.77 8.80 4.06
N ILE A 111 -48.15 9.58 4.95
CA ILE A 111 -46.82 9.27 5.53
C ILE A 111 -46.85 7.91 6.22
N VAL A 112 -47.79 7.70 7.15
CA VAL A 112 -47.85 6.46 7.93
C VAL A 112 -48.15 5.27 7.03
N LYS A 113 -49.11 5.40 6.10
CA LYS A 113 -49.46 4.33 5.15
C LYS A 113 -48.27 3.93 4.27
N PHE A 114 -47.52 4.91 3.77
CA PHE A 114 -46.35 4.65 2.94
C PHE A 114 -45.21 3.99 3.73
N LEU A 115 -44.95 4.44 4.95
CA LEU A 115 -43.96 3.83 5.83
C LEU A 115 -44.32 2.37 6.16
N MET A 116 -45.61 2.08 6.42
CA MET A 116 -46.10 0.71 6.65
C MET A 116 -45.92 -0.19 5.42
N TRP A 117 -46.06 0.35 4.21
CA TRP A 117 -45.73 -0.36 2.98
C TRP A 117 -44.22 -0.65 2.90
N ALA A 118 -43.38 0.35 3.20
CA ALA A 118 -41.92 0.21 3.18
C ALA A 118 -41.43 -0.87 4.17
N GLU A 119 -42.04 -0.97 5.35
CA GLU A 119 -41.76 -2.05 6.31
C GLU A 119 -42.04 -3.43 5.75
N LYS A 120 -43.20 -3.60 5.09
CA LYS A 120 -43.56 -4.89 4.47
C LYS A 120 -42.61 -5.25 3.32
N LYS A 121 -42.16 -4.27 2.55
CA LYS A 121 -41.30 -4.48 1.38
C LYS A 121 -39.85 -4.74 1.73
N PHE A 122 -39.28 -3.92 2.63
CA PHE A 122 -37.85 -3.93 2.95
C PHE A 122 -37.52 -4.59 4.30
N GLY A 123 -38.53 -4.98 5.08
CA GLY A 123 -38.35 -5.62 6.39
C GLY A 123 -37.80 -4.70 7.49
N LYS A 124 -37.63 -3.40 7.21
CA LYS A 124 -37.21 -2.39 8.20
C LYS A 124 -38.44 -1.94 9.00
N LYS A 125 -38.46 -2.23 10.30
CA LYS A 125 -39.54 -1.78 11.20
C LYS A 125 -39.72 -0.26 11.16
N VAL A 126 -40.95 0.21 10.99
CA VAL A 126 -41.27 1.62 11.10
C VAL A 126 -41.11 2.06 12.54
N SER A 127 -40.39 3.17 12.73
CA SER A 127 -40.22 3.79 14.03
C SER A 127 -40.73 5.22 14.04
N VAL A 128 -41.03 5.72 15.24
CA VAL A 128 -41.32 7.14 15.47
C VAL A 128 -40.22 8.04 14.89
N ARG A 129 -38.97 7.59 14.83
CA ARG A 129 -37.87 8.37 14.23
C ARG A 129 -38.03 8.55 12.72
N ASN A 130 -38.54 7.55 12.00
CA ASN A 130 -38.81 7.67 10.56
C ASN A 130 -39.91 8.71 10.32
N CYS A 131 -40.98 8.66 11.12
CA CYS A 131 -42.04 9.65 11.11
C CYS A 131 -41.50 11.06 11.40
N LEU A 132 -40.68 11.21 12.45
CA LEU A 132 -40.10 12.51 12.82
C LEU A 132 -39.13 13.03 11.76
N ALA A 133 -38.27 12.19 11.18
CA ALA A 133 -37.37 12.60 10.10
C ALA A 133 -38.13 13.12 8.89
N TRP A 134 -39.25 12.48 8.53
CA TRP A 134 -40.12 12.93 7.44
C TRP A 134 -40.76 14.28 7.77
N THR A 135 -41.37 14.43 8.95
CA THR A 135 -42.00 15.69 9.35
C THR A 135 -40.99 16.82 9.51
N ASP A 136 -39.82 16.53 10.09
CA ASP A 136 -38.72 17.49 10.25
C ASP A 136 -38.26 17.98 8.88
N PHE A 137 -38.12 17.09 7.89
CA PHE A 137 -37.73 17.48 6.54
C PHE A 137 -38.76 18.43 5.92
N MET A 138 -40.06 18.09 6.00
CA MET A 138 -41.12 18.95 5.47
C MET A 138 -41.14 20.33 6.14
N ASN A 139 -40.90 20.37 7.45
CA ASN A 139 -40.84 21.62 8.23
C ASN A 139 -39.59 22.45 7.90
N CYS A 140 -38.43 21.83 7.69
CA CYS A 140 -37.15 22.51 7.44
C CYS A 140 -36.94 22.91 5.98
N CYS A 141 -37.53 22.19 5.02
CA CYS A 141 -37.33 22.41 3.59
C CYS A 141 -38.15 23.60 3.05
N THR A 142 -37.92 24.81 3.54
CA THR A 142 -38.70 26.00 3.10
C THR A 142 -38.34 26.49 1.70
N SER A 143 -37.22 26.02 1.12
CA SER A 143 -36.75 26.43 -0.20
C SER A 143 -37.63 25.94 -1.36
N ILE A 144 -38.27 24.78 -1.19
CA ILE A 144 -39.16 24.17 -2.19
C ILE A 144 -40.59 24.62 -1.85
N PRO A 145 -41.30 25.40 -2.70
CA PRO A 145 -42.61 25.96 -2.33
C PRO A 145 -43.73 24.91 -2.30
N SER A 146 -43.69 23.91 -3.17
CA SER A 146 -44.75 22.90 -3.30
C SER A 146 -44.73 21.89 -2.15
N PRO A 147 -45.81 21.79 -1.34
CA PRO A 147 -45.90 20.80 -0.27
C PRO A 147 -45.82 19.36 -0.77
N LEU A 148 -46.35 19.10 -1.96
CA LEU A 148 -46.31 17.78 -2.59
C LEU A 148 -44.87 17.39 -2.93
N VAL A 149 -44.07 18.31 -3.48
CA VAL A 149 -42.65 18.06 -3.80
C VAL A 149 -41.83 17.85 -2.52
N ARG A 150 -42.07 18.62 -1.46
CA ARG A 150 -41.45 18.40 -0.14
C ARG A 150 -41.79 17.02 0.43
N PHE A 151 -43.06 16.62 0.33
CA PHE A 151 -43.52 15.30 0.77
C PHE A 151 -42.79 14.18 0.03
N ILE A 152 -42.60 14.30 -1.29
CA ILE A 152 -41.94 13.26 -2.06
C ILE A 152 -40.43 13.22 -1.78
N HIS A 153 -39.74 14.36 -1.62
CA HIS A 153 -38.33 14.32 -1.21
C HIS A 153 -38.16 13.72 0.19
N ALA A 154 -39.05 14.02 1.13
CA ALA A 154 -39.02 13.40 2.45
C ALA A 154 -39.18 11.87 2.36
N ALA A 155 -40.05 11.38 1.46
CA ALA A 155 -40.20 9.95 1.19
C ALA A 155 -38.90 9.31 0.70
N HIS A 156 -38.23 9.98 -0.24
CA HIS A 156 -36.95 9.49 -0.75
C HIS A 156 -35.89 9.47 0.35
N LEU A 157 -35.77 10.54 1.14
CA LEU A 157 -34.77 10.62 2.21
C LEU A 157 -34.92 9.49 3.24
N VAL A 158 -36.15 9.21 3.69
CA VAL A 158 -36.40 8.26 4.78
C VAL A 158 -36.33 6.81 4.32
N VAL A 159 -36.68 6.53 3.06
CA VAL A 159 -36.81 5.15 2.55
C VAL A 159 -35.81 4.86 1.43
N ILE A 160 -35.80 5.63 0.35
CA ILE A 160 -35.03 5.32 -0.87
C ILE A 160 -33.53 5.55 -0.68
N ASP A 161 -33.16 6.73 -0.19
CA ASP A 161 -31.76 7.15 -0.09
C ASP A 161 -30.98 6.24 0.88
N GLY A 162 -31.65 5.54 1.80
CA GLY A 162 -31.04 4.60 2.74
C GLY A 162 -31.15 3.11 2.36
N VAL A 163 -31.53 2.77 1.13
CA VAL A 163 -31.66 1.38 0.65
C VAL A 163 -30.60 1.08 -0.42
N LYS A 164 -29.93 -0.06 -0.24
CA LYS A 164 -28.98 -0.63 -1.19
C LYS A 164 -29.77 -1.32 -2.31
N ASP A 165 -30.06 -0.64 -3.43
CA ASP A 165 -30.17 -1.32 -4.73
C ASP A 165 -30.37 -0.40 -5.95
N GLU A 166 -30.03 -0.99 -7.11
CA GLU A 166 -29.94 -0.46 -8.47
C GLU A 166 -31.17 0.36 -8.92
N VAL A 167 -30.88 1.61 -9.27
CA VAL A 167 -31.73 2.74 -9.70
C VAL A 167 -32.84 2.44 -10.74
N GLY A 168 -32.93 1.22 -11.28
CA GLY A 168 -33.83 0.86 -12.37
C GLY A 168 -35.11 0.08 -12.00
N LYS A 169 -35.05 -0.92 -11.12
CA LYS A 169 -36.18 -1.87 -10.93
C LYS A 169 -37.12 -1.54 -9.76
N THR A 170 -36.64 -0.83 -8.75
CA THR A 170 -37.38 -0.46 -7.52
C THR A 170 -38.16 0.85 -7.64
N ASN A 171 -37.81 1.73 -8.58
CA ASN A 171 -38.43 3.05 -8.71
C ASN A 171 -39.92 2.99 -9.10
N VAL A 172 -40.31 2.06 -9.98
CA VAL A 172 -41.71 1.96 -10.44
C VAL A 172 -42.63 1.52 -9.31
N GLU A 173 -42.27 0.46 -8.57
CA GLU A 173 -43.06 -0.03 -7.44
C GLU A 173 -43.15 1.00 -6.31
N TYR A 174 -42.07 1.74 -6.07
CA TYR A 174 -42.04 2.83 -5.11
C TYR A 174 -43.00 3.96 -5.47
N LEU A 175 -42.97 4.43 -6.73
CA LEU A 175 -43.85 5.50 -7.20
C LEU A 175 -45.32 5.08 -7.15
N ILE A 176 -45.63 3.81 -7.48
CA ILE A 176 -46.98 3.26 -7.35
C ILE A 176 -47.44 3.29 -5.89
N ALA A 177 -46.64 2.79 -4.95
CA ALA A 177 -46.99 2.77 -3.54
C ALA A 177 -47.13 4.17 -2.93
N LEU A 178 -46.29 5.12 -3.36
CA LEU A 178 -46.38 6.52 -2.97
C LEU A 178 -47.67 7.15 -3.48
N ASN A 179 -48.05 6.87 -4.73
CA ASN A 179 -49.32 7.35 -5.29
C ASN A 179 -50.52 6.75 -4.55
N GLU A 180 -50.51 5.45 -4.26
CA GLU A 180 -51.58 4.80 -3.48
C GLU A 180 -51.73 5.39 -2.07
N ALA A 181 -50.66 5.91 -1.48
CA ALA A 181 -50.71 6.62 -0.20
C ALA A 181 -51.29 8.03 -0.34
N LEU A 182 -50.97 8.75 -1.42
CA LEU A 182 -51.54 10.07 -1.71
C LEU A 182 -53.04 9.99 -2.07
N VAL A 183 -53.46 8.98 -2.83
CA VAL A 183 -54.87 8.80 -3.24
C VAL A 183 -55.80 8.75 -2.02
N THR A 184 -55.35 8.15 -0.91
CA THR A 184 -56.16 8.04 0.32
C THR A 184 -56.49 9.36 0.99
N ILE A 185 -55.77 10.43 0.65
CA ILE A 185 -55.99 11.78 1.18
C ILE A 185 -56.54 12.75 0.12
N GLY A 186 -56.93 12.22 -1.05
CA GLY A 186 -57.47 13.00 -2.16
C GLY A 186 -56.41 13.74 -2.98
N GLU A 187 -55.14 13.35 -2.87
CA GLU A 187 -54.02 13.87 -3.67
C GLU A 187 -53.54 12.80 -4.67
N ASN A 188 -52.87 13.21 -5.75
CA ASN A 188 -52.28 12.29 -6.72
C ASN A 188 -50.91 12.80 -7.16
N LEU A 189 -50.03 11.88 -7.58
CA LEU A 189 -48.81 12.22 -8.30
C LEU A 189 -49.17 12.66 -9.73
N GLU A 190 -48.83 13.90 -10.08
CA GLU A 190 -48.95 14.38 -11.46
C GLU A 190 -47.90 13.73 -12.36
N ASP A 191 -48.27 13.39 -13.60
CA ASP A 191 -47.36 12.78 -14.57
C ASP A 191 -46.11 13.65 -14.85
N SER A 192 -46.23 14.97 -14.76
CA SER A 192 -45.13 15.94 -14.87
C SER A 192 -44.08 15.73 -13.77
N ILE A 193 -44.53 15.61 -12.52
CA ILE A 193 -43.66 15.38 -11.36
C ILE A 193 -43.01 14.00 -11.46
N VAL A 194 -43.75 12.98 -11.85
CA VAL A 194 -43.20 11.63 -12.05
C VAL A 194 -42.10 11.64 -13.12
N GLN A 195 -42.28 12.39 -14.21
CA GLN A 195 -41.25 12.56 -15.24
C GLN A 195 -40.02 13.28 -14.68
N GLU A 196 -40.18 14.40 -13.98
CA GLU A 196 -39.07 15.14 -13.36
C GLU A 196 -38.27 14.28 -12.38
N MET A 197 -38.95 13.51 -11.53
CA MET A 197 -38.29 12.63 -10.56
C MET A 197 -37.61 11.41 -11.18
N SER A 198 -38.02 11.04 -12.40
CA SER A 198 -37.38 9.98 -13.17
C SER A 198 -36.16 10.49 -13.97
N MET A 199 -35.98 11.81 -14.08
CA MET A 199 -34.82 12.40 -14.76
C MET A 199 -33.56 12.35 -13.87
N GLN A 200 -32.41 12.30 -14.53
CA GLN A 200 -31.12 12.39 -13.84
C GLN A 200 -30.92 13.80 -13.24
N PRO A 201 -30.41 13.91 -12.01
CA PRO A 201 -30.18 15.20 -11.37
C PRO A 201 -29.13 16.01 -12.12
N THR A 202 -29.31 17.34 -12.15
CA THR A 202 -28.41 18.25 -12.88
C THR A 202 -27.58 19.08 -11.92
N LEU A 203 -26.24 18.98 -12.03
CA LEU A 203 -25.29 19.75 -11.26
C LEU A 203 -24.87 21.01 -12.02
N SER A 204 -25.03 22.17 -11.38
CA SER A 204 -24.45 23.43 -11.82
C SER A 204 -23.63 24.08 -10.71
N VAL A 205 -22.44 24.58 -11.04
CA VAL A 205 -21.52 25.21 -10.10
C VAL A 205 -21.38 26.67 -10.49
N GLY A 206 -21.95 27.57 -9.69
CA GLY A 206 -21.77 29.01 -9.79
C GLY A 206 -20.53 29.48 -9.03
N PRO A 207 -20.28 30.81 -8.94
CA PRO A 207 -19.09 31.36 -8.29
C PRO A 207 -19.08 31.11 -6.77
N ASN A 208 -20.25 31.21 -6.13
CA ASN A 208 -20.40 31.09 -4.67
C ASN A 208 -21.49 30.06 -4.28
N ASN A 209 -22.07 29.34 -5.23
CA ASN A 209 -23.12 28.37 -4.96
C ASN A 209 -22.98 27.10 -5.82
N ILE A 210 -23.44 25.99 -5.27
CA ILE A 210 -23.57 24.71 -5.95
C ILE A 210 -25.05 24.35 -5.95
N ASN A 211 -25.62 24.18 -7.15
CA ASN A 211 -27.02 23.80 -7.31
C ASN A 211 -27.08 22.38 -7.87
N VAL A 212 -27.88 21.52 -7.25
CA VAL A 212 -28.21 20.19 -7.77
C VAL A 212 -29.71 20.04 -7.75
N SER A 213 -30.33 20.09 -8.94
CA SER A 213 -31.79 20.13 -9.10
C SER A 213 -32.44 21.14 -8.13
N ASP A 214 -33.25 20.68 -7.17
CA ASP A 214 -34.02 21.52 -6.24
C ASP A 214 -33.21 22.07 -5.05
N PHE A 215 -31.95 21.65 -4.86
CA PHE A 215 -31.14 22.02 -3.71
C PHE A 215 -29.98 22.95 -4.08
N THR A 216 -29.70 23.91 -3.20
CA THR A 216 -28.62 24.90 -3.36
C THR A 216 -27.78 24.96 -2.08
N ILE A 217 -26.46 24.84 -2.21
CA ILE A 217 -25.50 25.15 -1.14
C ILE A 217 -24.80 26.47 -1.46
N GLY A 218 -24.76 27.39 -0.50
CA GLY A 218 -23.88 28.57 -0.52
C GLY A 218 -22.50 28.27 0.08
N ALA A 219 -21.44 28.78 -0.54
CA ALA A 219 -20.09 28.72 -0.03
C ALA A 219 -19.69 30.05 0.64
N ASN A 220 -18.87 29.99 1.71
CA ASN A 220 -18.34 31.15 2.43
C ASN A 220 -17.15 31.83 1.68
N GLY A 221 -17.09 31.68 0.35
CA GLY A 221 -16.02 32.19 -0.51
C GLY A 221 -16.13 31.65 -1.95
N PRO A 222 -15.29 32.12 -2.88
CA PRO A 222 -15.29 31.66 -4.26
C PRO A 222 -14.92 30.18 -4.34
N ILE A 223 -15.73 29.40 -5.05
CA ILE A 223 -15.55 27.95 -5.19
C ILE A 223 -14.35 27.68 -6.12
N GLN A 224 -13.31 27.04 -5.59
CA GLN A 224 -12.19 26.56 -6.40
C GLN A 224 -12.48 25.16 -6.94
N LYS A 225 -12.60 25.04 -8.26
CA LYS A 225 -12.63 23.73 -8.92
C LYS A 225 -11.25 23.10 -8.86
N GLN A 226 -11.16 21.88 -8.38
CA GLN A 226 -9.99 21.04 -8.59
C GLN A 226 -10.12 20.31 -9.92
N ASP A 227 -9.11 20.42 -10.79
CA ASP A 227 -9.13 19.82 -12.13
C ASP A 227 -9.10 18.28 -12.10
N ASN A 228 -8.69 17.69 -10.97
CA ASN A 228 -8.45 16.26 -10.83
C ASN A 228 -9.70 15.42 -10.51
N TYR A 229 -10.87 16.04 -10.33
CA TYR A 229 -12.11 15.33 -9.99
C TYR A 229 -13.25 15.66 -10.96
N SER A 230 -13.88 14.61 -11.52
CA SER A 230 -15.08 14.76 -12.34
C SER A 230 -16.33 14.59 -11.48
N VAL A 231 -16.91 15.71 -11.07
CA VAL A 231 -18.14 15.75 -10.26
C VAL A 231 -19.41 15.58 -11.12
N ASN A 232 -19.29 15.74 -12.45
CA ASN A 232 -20.42 15.77 -13.38
C ASN A 232 -20.84 14.38 -13.90
N THR A 233 -20.39 13.29 -13.28
CA THR A 233 -20.86 11.96 -13.68
C THR A 233 -22.28 11.73 -13.15
N PRO A 234 -23.16 11.00 -13.88
CA PRO A 234 -24.53 10.74 -13.45
C PRO A 234 -24.63 10.21 -12.03
N ILE A 235 -23.84 9.19 -11.67
CA ILE A 235 -23.92 8.59 -10.32
C ILE A 235 -23.34 9.50 -9.25
N THR A 236 -22.24 10.21 -9.53
CA THR A 236 -21.70 11.16 -8.54
C THR A 236 -22.67 12.29 -8.29
N THR A 237 -23.32 12.79 -9.34
CA THR A 237 -24.36 13.82 -9.21
C THR A 237 -25.55 13.32 -8.40
N ASN A 238 -25.97 12.07 -8.61
CA ASN A 238 -27.05 11.47 -7.82
C ASN A 238 -26.65 11.26 -6.35
N ASN A 239 -25.43 10.79 -6.09
CA ASN A 239 -24.92 10.65 -4.72
C ASN A 239 -24.84 12.02 -4.01
N ILE A 240 -24.41 13.07 -4.72
CA ILE A 240 -24.42 14.44 -4.17
C ILE A 240 -25.85 14.88 -3.89
N PHE A 241 -26.80 14.62 -4.80
CA PHE A 241 -28.21 14.96 -4.61
C PHE A 241 -28.80 14.30 -3.35
N HIS A 242 -28.50 13.02 -3.11
CA HIS A 242 -28.90 12.33 -1.87
C HIS A 242 -28.30 13.00 -0.62
N LEU A 243 -27.03 13.38 -0.67
CA LEU A 243 -26.37 14.09 0.42
C LEU A 243 -27.00 15.46 0.68
N LEU A 244 -27.27 16.26 -0.36
CA LEU A 244 -27.89 17.59 -0.23
C LEU A 244 -29.29 17.48 0.40
N ARG A 245 -30.05 16.48 0.00
CA ARG A 245 -31.36 16.20 0.59
C ARG A 245 -31.24 15.88 2.08
N ALA A 246 -30.26 15.06 2.47
CA ALA A 246 -30.03 14.73 3.88
C ALA A 246 -29.55 15.93 4.72
N MET A 247 -28.80 16.87 4.11
CA MET A 247 -28.29 18.07 4.79
C MET A 247 -29.39 19.01 5.29
N VAL A 248 -30.59 18.96 4.70
CA VAL A 248 -31.75 19.78 5.11
C VAL A 248 -32.13 19.57 6.58
N LEU A 249 -31.92 18.37 7.12
CA LEU A 249 -32.27 18.06 8.51
C LEU A 249 -31.30 18.64 9.55
N HIS A 250 -30.14 19.17 9.14
CA HIS A 250 -29.04 19.59 10.03
C HIS A 250 -28.66 18.52 11.08
N LYS A 251 -28.88 17.23 10.76
CA LYS A 251 -28.49 16.07 11.57
C LYS A 251 -27.23 15.45 10.99
N SER A 252 -26.48 14.71 11.83
CA SER A 252 -25.33 13.94 11.36
C SER A 252 -25.73 12.96 10.24
N ILE A 253 -24.92 12.85 9.20
CA ILE A 253 -25.17 12.02 8.01
C ILE A 253 -24.25 10.80 8.05
N LEU A 254 -24.79 9.62 7.78
CA LEU A 254 -24.03 8.38 7.65
C LEU A 254 -24.05 7.91 6.19
N MET A 255 -22.88 7.87 5.57
CA MET A 255 -22.69 7.36 4.21
C MET A 255 -22.41 5.87 4.24
N GLU A 256 -23.36 5.07 3.75
CA GLU A 256 -23.22 3.62 3.59
C GLU A 256 -22.90 3.31 2.13
N GLY A 257 -21.83 2.57 1.84
CA GLY A 257 -21.50 2.26 0.46
C GLY A 257 -20.25 1.42 0.33
N SER A 258 -20.10 0.73 -0.80
CA SER A 258 -18.95 -0.14 -0.99
C SER A 258 -17.63 0.65 -0.88
N PRO A 259 -16.60 0.04 -0.28
CA PRO A 259 -15.39 0.74 0.15
C PRO A 259 -14.65 1.34 -1.04
N GLY A 260 -14.82 2.64 -1.25
CA GLY A 260 -14.09 3.44 -2.23
C GLY A 260 -13.43 4.69 -1.64
N ASN A 261 -13.88 5.14 -0.47
CA ASN A 261 -13.39 6.33 0.19
C ASN A 261 -13.13 6.09 1.68
N GLN A 262 -12.10 6.76 2.15
CA GLN A 262 -11.43 6.60 3.44
C GLN A 262 -12.41 6.45 4.62
N SER A 263 -12.33 5.31 5.30
CA SER A 263 -12.81 5.16 6.67
C SER A 263 -11.56 4.92 7.52
N VAL A 264 -11.19 5.93 8.31
CA VAL A 264 -10.20 5.74 9.38
C VAL A 264 -10.89 4.90 10.44
N GLU A 265 -10.41 3.68 10.68
CA GLU A 265 -11.02 2.78 11.65
C GLU A 265 -10.07 2.50 12.81
N HIS A 266 -10.65 2.54 14.02
CA HIS A 266 -10.02 2.54 15.34
C HIS A 266 -9.24 3.82 15.67
N THR A 267 -9.99 4.80 16.16
CA THR A 267 -9.49 5.90 16.98
C THR A 267 -10.12 5.77 18.35
N ASP A 268 -9.31 5.78 19.40
CA ASP A 268 -9.83 5.91 20.75
C ASP A 268 -10.53 7.27 20.89
N ILE A 269 -11.44 7.41 21.85
CA ILE A 269 -12.05 8.73 22.17
C ILE A 269 -10.96 9.76 22.43
N SER A 270 -9.87 9.28 23.01
CA SER A 270 -8.68 10.03 23.34
C SER A 270 -7.97 10.58 22.07
N ASP A 271 -8.03 9.88 20.93
CA ASP A 271 -7.51 10.36 19.64
C ASP A 271 -8.42 11.40 18.97
N LEU A 272 -9.71 11.39 19.28
CA LEU A 272 -10.69 12.33 18.72
C LEU A 272 -10.75 13.62 19.53
N LEU A 273 -10.84 13.50 20.86
CA LEU A 273 -11.08 14.62 21.76
C LEU A 273 -9.80 15.18 22.37
N GLY A 274 -8.87 14.31 22.79
CA GLY A 274 -7.67 14.73 23.49
C GLY A 274 -7.15 13.68 24.47
N THR A 275 -5.85 13.75 24.74
CA THR A 275 -5.16 12.96 25.75
C THR A 275 -4.28 13.84 26.62
N ASP A 276 -4.04 13.40 27.85
CA ASP A 276 -2.93 13.91 28.64
C ASP A 276 -1.62 13.38 28.04
N LEU A 277 -0.80 14.27 27.51
CA LEU A 277 0.53 13.97 26.96
C LEU A 277 1.63 14.41 27.93
N PRO A 278 2.78 13.72 27.95
CA PRO A 278 3.94 14.17 28.73
C PRO A 278 4.42 15.55 28.26
N LEU A 279 4.69 16.45 29.21
CA LEU A 279 5.28 17.76 28.93
C LEU A 279 6.80 17.59 28.75
N GLU A 280 7.28 17.78 27.51
CA GLU A 280 8.70 17.66 27.16
C GLU A 280 9.60 18.51 28.07
N GLY A 281 10.62 17.89 28.64
CA GLY A 281 11.62 18.57 29.48
C GLY A 281 11.21 18.91 30.92
N SER A 282 9.99 18.53 31.34
CA SER A 282 9.57 18.61 32.76
C SER A 282 9.80 17.28 33.49
N SER A 283 10.05 17.34 34.80
CA SER A 283 10.18 16.14 35.65
C SER A 283 8.80 15.54 35.93
N GLY A 284 8.27 14.77 34.96
CA GLY A 284 7.07 13.94 35.14
C GLY A 284 5.72 14.66 35.06
N GLY A 285 5.63 15.83 34.42
CA GLY A 285 4.36 16.53 34.20
C GLY A 285 3.59 16.01 32.98
N PHE A 286 2.27 15.86 33.10
CA PHE A 286 1.35 15.61 31.99
C PHE A 286 0.51 16.86 31.72
N GLY A 287 0.28 17.19 30.45
CA GLY A 287 -0.56 18.29 30.00
C GLY A 287 -1.61 17.81 29.00
N TRP A 288 -2.83 18.33 29.12
CA TRP A 288 -3.91 18.01 28.21
C TRP A 288 -3.61 18.56 26.80
N CYS A 289 -3.73 17.71 25.79
CA CYS A 289 -3.64 18.10 24.39
C CYS A 289 -4.96 17.84 23.67
N ASP A 290 -5.62 18.90 23.22
CA ASP A 290 -6.81 18.78 22.36
C ASP A 290 -6.48 18.03 21.08
N ARG A 291 -7.39 17.20 20.59
CA ARG A 291 -7.27 16.50 19.30
C ARG A 291 -8.25 17.06 18.25
N LEU A 292 -8.17 16.52 17.04
CA LEU A 292 -8.74 17.13 15.84
C LEU A 292 -10.22 17.51 16.00
N LEU A 293 -11.06 16.58 16.51
CA LEU A 293 -12.50 16.81 16.66
C LEU A 293 -12.81 17.90 17.71
N LEU A 294 -12.10 17.88 18.85
CA LEU A 294 -12.32 18.90 19.89
C LEU A 294 -11.90 20.29 19.42
N ARG A 295 -10.85 20.39 18.60
CA ARG A 295 -10.42 21.68 18.04
C ARG A 295 -11.39 22.23 17.02
N THR A 296 -11.89 21.39 16.11
CA THR A 296 -12.90 21.81 15.13
C THR A 296 -14.16 22.33 15.82
N ILE A 297 -14.53 21.73 16.96
CA ILE A 297 -15.64 22.23 17.78
C ILE A 297 -15.26 23.58 18.44
N LYS A 298 -14.07 23.72 19.02
CA LYS A 298 -13.64 24.95 19.73
C LYS A 298 -13.51 26.18 18.81
N VAL A 299 -12.97 26.02 17.60
CA VAL A 299 -12.70 27.12 16.65
C VAL A 299 -13.99 27.78 16.17
N ASP A 300 -15.01 27.00 15.82
CA ASP A 300 -16.28 27.55 15.29
C ASP A 300 -17.11 28.29 16.35
N HIS A 301 -16.94 27.95 17.63
CA HIS A 301 -17.69 28.56 18.72
C HIS A 301 -16.96 29.71 19.44
N GLY A 302 -15.75 30.09 19.01
CA GLY A 302 -14.99 31.19 19.62
C GLY A 302 -14.72 31.01 21.12
N CYS A 303 -14.67 29.76 21.60
CA CYS A 303 -14.62 29.44 23.02
C CYS A 303 -13.18 29.25 23.54
N ASP A 304 -12.42 30.34 23.54
CA ASP A 304 -11.09 30.41 24.17
C ASP A 304 -11.14 30.40 25.72
N SER A 305 -12.33 30.57 26.31
CA SER A 305 -12.51 30.74 27.76
C SER A 305 -12.60 29.44 28.58
N MET A 306 -12.51 28.25 27.97
CA MET A 306 -12.55 26.96 28.71
C MET A 306 -11.20 26.56 29.33
N ASN A 307 -10.25 27.50 29.47
CA ASN A 307 -8.96 27.30 30.14
C ASN A 307 -9.04 27.53 31.66
N SER A 308 -9.85 26.75 32.37
CA SER A 308 -9.78 26.73 33.84
C SER A 308 -10.12 25.37 34.42
N THR A 309 -9.09 24.54 34.62
CA THR A 309 -8.79 23.69 35.81
C THR A 309 -9.87 22.77 36.44
N TRP A 310 -11.12 22.76 35.96
CA TRP A 310 -12.25 22.02 36.56
C TRP A 310 -12.89 20.99 35.62
N LEU A 311 -12.39 20.85 34.39
CA LEU A 311 -12.91 19.91 33.38
C LEU A 311 -12.09 18.62 33.26
N HIS A 312 -11.12 18.40 34.14
CA HIS A 312 -10.35 17.17 34.16
C HIS A 312 -11.23 16.00 34.65
N LYS A 313 -11.52 15.07 33.73
CA LYS A 313 -11.86 13.64 33.93
C LYS A 313 -13.31 13.13 33.79
N VAL A 314 -14.39 13.92 33.74
CA VAL A 314 -15.75 13.30 33.73
C VAL A 314 -16.79 13.91 32.75
N TYR A 315 -16.55 15.09 32.17
CA TYR A 315 -17.68 15.91 31.67
C TYR A 315 -17.99 15.88 30.15
N TRP A 316 -17.24 15.17 29.32
CA TRP A 316 -17.37 15.36 27.86
C TRP A 316 -18.48 14.54 27.18
N LYS A 317 -18.90 13.38 27.72
CA LYS A 317 -20.07 12.64 27.16
C LYS A 317 -21.38 13.45 27.22
N VAL A 318 -21.50 14.36 28.18
CA VAL A 318 -22.69 15.21 28.37
C VAL A 318 -22.59 16.50 27.53
N LEU A 319 -21.41 17.13 27.49
CA LEU A 319 -21.17 18.37 26.72
C LEU A 319 -21.20 18.15 25.20
N ILE A 320 -20.71 17.01 24.70
CA ILE A 320 -20.81 16.64 23.27
C ILE A 320 -22.28 16.60 22.81
N ARG A 321 -23.21 16.19 23.69
CA ARG A 321 -24.65 16.18 23.41
C ARG A 321 -25.24 17.58 23.25
N CYS A 322 -24.60 18.61 23.81
CA CYS A 322 -25.04 20.01 23.75
C CYS A 322 -24.40 20.83 22.61
N TRP A 323 -23.26 20.42 22.06
CA TRP A 323 -22.50 21.24 21.08
C TRP A 323 -22.57 20.67 19.65
N ILE A 324 -22.73 19.35 19.49
CA ILE A 324 -22.87 18.73 18.16
C ILE A 324 -24.19 19.13 17.46
N THR A 325 -25.15 19.70 18.19
CA THR A 325 -26.48 20.02 17.66
C THR A 325 -26.48 21.11 16.57
N GLU A 326 -25.41 21.87 16.38
CA GLU A 326 -25.30 22.90 15.33
C GLU A 326 -24.33 22.56 14.19
N GLN A 327 -23.52 21.50 14.31
CA GLN A 327 -22.52 21.10 13.29
C GLN A 327 -22.92 19.82 12.55
N LEU A 328 -22.81 19.86 11.22
CA LEU A 328 -23.12 18.72 10.36
C LEU A 328 -21.94 17.73 10.33
N LEU A 329 -22.05 16.62 11.07
CA LEU A 329 -21.06 15.54 11.07
C LEU A 329 -21.33 14.54 9.93
N PHE A 330 -20.32 14.23 9.13
CA PHE A 330 -20.35 13.13 8.16
C PHE A 330 -19.64 11.91 8.71
N ALA A 331 -20.29 10.76 8.66
CA ALA A 331 -19.73 9.45 8.98
C ALA A 331 -19.76 8.55 7.74
N SER A 332 -18.87 7.56 7.65
CA SER A 332 -18.90 6.52 6.63
C SER A 332 -18.96 5.15 7.28
N GLN A 333 -19.72 4.23 6.69
CA GLN A 333 -19.81 2.85 7.12
C GLN A 333 -19.73 1.91 5.93
N ASN A 334 -18.90 0.87 6.07
CA ASN A 334 -18.91 -0.25 5.15
C ASN A 334 -20.19 -1.07 5.33
N PRO A 335 -20.86 -1.49 4.24
CA PRO A 335 -22.06 -2.33 4.31
C PRO A 335 -21.81 -3.58 5.18
N LEU A 336 -22.83 -3.97 5.95
CA LEU A 336 -22.80 -5.17 6.77
C LEU A 336 -22.46 -6.39 5.88
N GLY A 337 -21.32 -7.05 6.14
CA GLY A 337 -20.84 -8.21 5.38
C GLY A 337 -19.77 -7.91 4.30
N GLU A 338 -19.52 -6.64 3.94
CA GLU A 338 -18.49 -6.26 2.95
C GLU A 338 -17.17 -5.74 3.56
N GLY A 339 -17.06 -5.66 4.88
CA GLY A 339 -15.81 -5.32 5.58
C GLY A 339 -15.12 -6.57 6.12
N SER A 340 -13.78 -6.65 6.00
CA SER A 340 -12.89 -7.75 6.42
C SER A 340 -13.03 -8.16 7.91
N GLY A 341 -14.17 -8.74 8.32
CA GLY A 341 -14.48 -9.07 9.71
C GLY A 341 -14.87 -7.89 10.60
N ARG A 342 -15.18 -6.72 10.01
CA ARG A 342 -15.55 -5.50 10.75
C ARG A 342 -16.94 -5.66 11.39
N LYS A 343 -17.06 -5.38 12.69
CA LYS A 343 -18.34 -5.38 13.40
C LYS A 343 -19.17 -4.17 12.96
N GLY A 344 -20.43 -4.40 12.62
CA GLY A 344 -21.36 -3.31 12.30
C GLY A 344 -21.57 -2.34 13.46
N LEU A 345 -21.92 -1.10 13.15
CA LEU A 345 -22.33 -0.14 14.18
C LEU A 345 -23.58 -0.63 14.93
N PRO A 346 -23.70 -0.41 16.25
CA PRO A 346 -24.93 -0.68 16.97
C PRO A 346 -26.12 0.07 16.37
N GLN A 347 -27.31 -0.55 16.39
CA GLN A 347 -28.52 0.08 15.85
C GLN A 347 -28.83 1.42 16.55
N SER A 348 -28.49 1.57 17.83
CA SER A 348 -28.63 2.83 18.57
C SER A 348 -27.75 3.96 18.03
N SER A 349 -26.59 3.63 17.47
CA SER A 349 -25.69 4.59 16.81
C SER A 349 -26.18 4.92 15.41
N ILE A 350 -26.52 3.92 14.59
CA ILE A 350 -27.06 4.10 13.23
C ILE A 350 -28.30 4.99 13.27
N ASN A 351 -29.22 4.73 14.20
CA ASN A 351 -30.47 5.49 14.33
C ASN A 351 -30.28 6.97 14.75
N ARG A 352 -29.07 7.44 15.05
CA ARG A 352 -28.78 8.86 15.31
C ARG A 352 -28.39 9.61 14.05
N PHE A 353 -27.99 8.90 13.01
CA PHE A 353 -27.62 9.47 11.73
C PHE A 353 -28.79 9.42 10.76
N THR A 354 -28.78 10.34 9.81
CA THR A 354 -29.51 10.20 8.55
C THR A 354 -28.65 9.33 7.62
N SER A 355 -29.05 8.07 7.41
CA SER A 355 -28.33 7.16 6.50
C SER A 355 -28.58 7.51 5.04
N VAL A 356 -27.49 7.62 4.27
CA VAL A 356 -27.48 7.84 2.83
C VAL A 356 -26.59 6.76 2.19
N TYR A 357 -27.14 6.02 1.24
CA TYR A 357 -26.44 5.01 0.48
C TYR A 357 -25.71 5.67 -0.70
N VAL A 358 -24.40 5.44 -0.78
CA VAL A 358 -23.53 5.91 -1.86
C VAL A 358 -23.43 4.82 -2.91
N ASN A 359 -24.00 5.09 -4.08
CA ASN A 359 -24.01 4.17 -5.20
C ASN A 359 -22.61 3.99 -5.81
N LYS A 360 -22.30 2.75 -6.23
CA LYS A 360 -21.08 2.44 -6.99
C LYS A 360 -21.13 3.10 -8.36
N MET A 361 -19.97 3.53 -8.85
CA MET A 361 -19.80 4.03 -10.21
C MET A 361 -20.08 2.91 -11.24
N THR A 362 -20.76 3.26 -12.32
CA THR A 362 -21.02 2.39 -13.47
C THR A 362 -19.96 2.54 -14.54
N GLU A 363 -19.93 1.61 -15.51
CA GLU A 363 -19.05 1.70 -16.68
C GLU A 363 -19.19 3.04 -17.43
N SER A 364 -20.40 3.60 -17.53
CA SER A 364 -20.62 4.92 -18.13
C SER A 364 -19.97 6.06 -17.34
N ASP A 365 -19.94 5.99 -16.01
CA ASP A 365 -19.26 6.99 -15.18
C ASP A 365 -17.74 6.89 -15.36
N LEU A 366 -17.20 5.66 -15.38
CA LEU A 366 -15.77 5.43 -15.61
C LEU A 366 -15.35 5.99 -16.98
N LYS A 367 -16.15 5.80 -18.03
CA LYS A 367 -15.89 6.36 -19.37
C LYS A 367 -15.77 7.88 -19.31
N LEU A 368 -16.72 8.56 -18.67
CA LEU A 368 -16.72 10.02 -18.58
C LEU A 368 -15.57 10.56 -17.72
N ILE A 369 -15.19 9.86 -16.65
CA ILE A 369 -14.03 10.22 -15.80
C ILE A 369 -12.74 10.13 -16.61
N VAL A 370 -12.49 8.98 -17.25
CA VAL A 370 -11.28 8.76 -18.04
C VAL A 370 -11.21 9.72 -19.22
N GLU A 371 -12.34 9.99 -19.87
CA GLU A 371 -12.42 10.95 -20.96
C GLU A 371 -11.99 12.36 -20.56
N LYS A 372 -12.48 12.83 -19.40
CA LYS A 372 -12.17 14.16 -18.91
C LYS A 372 -10.73 14.28 -18.39
N MET A 373 -10.24 13.25 -17.69
CA MET A 373 -8.90 13.25 -17.09
C MET A 373 -7.79 12.98 -18.11
N TYR A 374 -8.05 12.12 -19.10
CA TYR A 374 -7.08 11.68 -20.10
C TYR A 374 -7.65 11.79 -21.52
N PRO A 375 -7.91 13.01 -22.02
CA PRO A 375 -8.50 13.24 -23.33
C PRO A 375 -7.59 12.81 -24.49
N MET A 376 -6.27 12.71 -24.24
CA MET A 376 -5.27 12.30 -25.24
C MET A 376 -5.35 10.81 -25.60
N ILE A 377 -6.01 9.99 -24.78
CA ILE A 377 -6.14 8.55 -25.03
C ILE A 377 -7.23 8.31 -26.08
N PRO A 378 -6.96 7.55 -27.16
CA PRO A 378 -7.96 7.25 -28.18
C PRO A 378 -9.24 6.65 -27.59
N VAL A 379 -10.40 7.10 -28.09
CA VAL A 379 -11.73 6.68 -27.62
C VAL A 379 -11.85 5.16 -27.61
N GLU A 380 -11.44 4.49 -28.70
CA GLU A 380 -11.45 3.03 -28.83
C GLU A 380 -10.70 2.33 -27.68
N LEU A 381 -9.52 2.83 -27.30
CA LEU A 381 -8.70 2.22 -26.25
C LEU A 381 -9.31 2.45 -24.87
N ARG A 382 -9.90 3.63 -24.62
CA ARG A 382 -10.63 3.91 -23.37
C ARG A 382 -11.81 2.95 -23.22
N GLU A 383 -12.55 2.71 -24.30
CA GLU A 383 -13.69 1.78 -24.29
C GLU A 383 -13.24 0.34 -24.08
N SER A 384 -12.21 -0.13 -24.79
CA SER A 384 -11.64 -1.47 -24.60
C SER A 384 -11.13 -1.70 -23.17
N LEU A 385 -10.50 -0.71 -22.54
CA LEU A 385 -10.01 -0.80 -21.17
C LEU A 385 -11.16 -0.95 -20.16
N ILE A 386 -12.21 -0.15 -20.32
CA ILE A 386 -13.35 -0.15 -19.39
C ILE A 386 -14.18 -1.42 -19.56
N ASP A 387 -14.41 -1.87 -20.80
CA ASP A 387 -15.05 -3.15 -21.11
C ASP A 387 -14.24 -4.33 -20.53
N PHE A 388 -12.91 -4.31 -20.69
CA PHE A 388 -12.04 -5.32 -20.09
C PHE A 388 -12.18 -5.39 -18.57
N VAL A 389 -12.13 -4.25 -17.86
CA VAL A 389 -12.24 -4.23 -16.40
C VAL A 389 -13.62 -4.71 -15.93
N GLY A 390 -14.70 -4.29 -16.59
CA GLY A 390 -16.06 -4.75 -16.29
C GLY A 390 -16.23 -6.25 -16.52
N GLN A 391 -15.72 -6.78 -17.62
CA GLN A 391 -15.73 -8.22 -17.89
C GLN A 391 -14.84 -9.01 -16.92
N LEU A 392 -13.68 -8.47 -16.55
CA LEU A 392 -12.76 -9.10 -15.60
C LEU A 392 -13.42 -9.21 -14.22
N GLU A 393 -14.03 -8.13 -13.73
CA GLU A 393 -14.77 -8.13 -12.47
C GLU A 393 -15.93 -9.14 -12.50
N ASN A 394 -16.73 -9.16 -13.56
CA ASN A 394 -17.84 -10.10 -13.69
C ASN A 394 -17.37 -11.57 -13.71
N GLN A 395 -16.27 -11.88 -14.40
CA GLN A 395 -15.78 -13.25 -14.52
C GLN A 395 -15.05 -13.74 -13.27
N VAL A 396 -14.25 -12.89 -12.63
CA VAL A 396 -13.42 -13.24 -11.47
C VAL A 396 -14.20 -13.06 -10.17
N CYS A 397 -14.82 -11.89 -9.94
CA CYS A 397 -15.47 -11.57 -8.68
C CYS A 397 -16.89 -12.16 -8.59
N CYS A 398 -17.72 -11.98 -9.62
CA CYS A 398 -19.12 -12.39 -9.58
C CYS A 398 -19.31 -13.88 -9.92
N LYS A 399 -18.75 -14.33 -11.05
CA LYS A 399 -18.93 -15.71 -11.55
C LYS A 399 -17.87 -16.70 -11.03
N LYS A 400 -16.76 -16.21 -10.46
CA LYS A 400 -15.66 -17.01 -9.93
C LYS A 400 -15.15 -18.10 -10.89
N LYS A 401 -15.07 -17.77 -12.19
CA LYS A 401 -14.65 -18.69 -13.25
C LYS A 401 -13.17 -19.07 -13.16
N PHE A 402 -12.33 -18.11 -12.79
CA PHE A 402 -10.88 -18.22 -12.63
C PHE A 402 -10.39 -17.20 -11.60
N GLY A 403 -9.12 -17.25 -11.20
CA GLY A 403 -8.57 -16.34 -10.20
C GLY A 403 -8.82 -16.79 -8.77
N ARG A 404 -9.13 -18.07 -8.49
CA ARG A 404 -9.42 -18.50 -7.11
C ARG A 404 -8.24 -18.25 -6.16
N ARG A 405 -7.01 -18.44 -6.66
CA ARG A 405 -5.79 -18.17 -5.91
C ARG A 405 -5.49 -16.66 -5.96
N GLY A 406 -6.04 -15.93 -5.01
CA GLY A 406 -5.88 -14.48 -4.90
C GLY A 406 -7.12 -13.72 -4.46
N GLU A 407 -8.26 -14.40 -4.30
CA GLU A 407 -9.44 -13.80 -3.69
C GLU A 407 -9.15 -13.20 -2.31
N PRO A 408 -9.84 -12.10 -1.93
CA PRO A 408 -10.80 -11.33 -2.73
C PRO A 408 -10.10 -10.39 -3.72
N TRP A 409 -10.60 -10.39 -4.95
CA TRP A 409 -10.19 -9.47 -6.00
C TRP A 409 -11.03 -8.20 -5.95
N GLU A 410 -10.35 -7.06 -6.12
CA GLU A 410 -11.00 -5.78 -6.34
C GLU A 410 -10.28 -5.11 -7.52
N PHE A 411 -11.06 -4.81 -8.55
CA PHE A 411 -10.63 -4.02 -9.71
C PHE A 411 -11.34 -2.69 -9.60
N ASN A 412 -10.58 -1.60 -9.47
CA ASN A 412 -11.16 -0.29 -9.15
C ASN A 412 -10.67 0.78 -10.12
N LEU A 413 -11.27 1.97 -10.03
CA LEU A 413 -10.89 3.12 -10.86
C LEU A 413 -9.40 3.48 -10.72
N ARG A 414 -8.73 3.19 -9.59
CA ARG A 414 -7.29 3.46 -9.43
C ARG A 414 -6.45 2.62 -10.38
N ASP A 415 -6.83 1.36 -10.63
CA ASP A 415 -6.13 0.51 -11.60
C ASP A 415 -6.26 1.06 -13.03
N VAL A 416 -7.47 1.51 -13.39
CA VAL A 416 -7.74 2.19 -14.67
C VAL A 416 -6.92 3.48 -14.78
N LEU A 417 -6.92 4.32 -13.74
CA LEU A 417 -6.16 5.58 -13.73
C LEU A 417 -4.64 5.35 -13.79
N ARG A 418 -4.12 4.27 -13.17
CA ARG A 418 -2.71 3.86 -13.30
C ARG A 418 -2.40 3.50 -14.75
N TYR A 419 -3.24 2.68 -15.39
CA TYR A 419 -3.09 2.34 -16.81
C TYR A 419 -3.06 3.60 -17.68
N CYS A 420 -4.02 4.51 -17.50
CA CYS A 420 -4.08 5.76 -18.27
C CYS A 420 -2.88 6.69 -18.03
N LYS A 421 -2.37 6.75 -16.79
CA LYS A 421 -1.17 7.52 -16.44
C LYS A 421 0.05 6.97 -17.19
N LEU A 422 0.24 5.65 -17.17
CA LEU A 422 1.35 5.00 -17.89
C LEU A 422 1.22 5.18 -19.39
N TYR A 423 0.03 5.01 -19.94
CA TYR A 423 -0.21 5.24 -21.36
C TYR A 423 0.16 6.67 -21.76
N SER A 424 -0.24 7.67 -20.98
CA SER A 424 0.06 9.07 -21.28
C SER A 424 1.57 9.35 -21.26
N GLU A 425 2.32 8.76 -20.33
CA GLU A 425 3.78 8.86 -20.24
C GLU A 425 4.48 8.23 -21.45
N TYR A 426 4.04 7.03 -21.86
CA TYR A 426 4.67 6.29 -22.95
C TYR A 426 4.11 6.64 -24.34
N SER A 427 2.98 7.34 -24.43
CA SER A 427 2.30 7.70 -25.68
C SER A 427 3.19 8.41 -26.70
N GLN A 428 4.13 9.24 -26.23
CA GLN A 428 5.10 9.92 -27.10
C GLN A 428 6.07 8.94 -27.80
N ARG A 429 6.29 7.75 -27.22
CA ARG A 429 7.10 6.68 -27.80
C ARG A 429 6.26 5.78 -28.72
N ILE A 430 4.96 5.69 -28.46
CA ILE A 430 4.02 4.86 -29.24
C ILE A 430 4.04 5.25 -30.73
N ASP A 431 3.96 6.53 -31.09
CA ASP A 431 3.93 6.94 -32.51
C ASP A 431 5.24 6.60 -33.25
N THR A 432 6.39 6.68 -32.58
CA THR A 432 7.69 6.28 -33.15
C THR A 432 7.89 4.77 -33.22
N ASP A 433 7.31 4.01 -32.28
CA ASP A 433 7.45 2.56 -32.17
C ASP A 433 6.44 1.80 -33.05
N THR A 434 5.24 2.37 -33.28
CA THR A 434 4.24 1.86 -34.23
C THR A 434 4.79 1.83 -35.66
N VAL A 435 5.66 2.77 -36.01
CA VAL A 435 6.35 2.84 -37.31
C VAL A 435 7.52 1.84 -37.40
N LYS A 436 8.09 1.41 -36.27
CA LYS A 436 9.32 0.60 -36.21
C LYS A 436 9.12 -0.87 -35.80
N ARG A 437 7.89 -1.31 -35.46
CA ARG A 437 7.58 -2.66 -34.94
C ARG A 437 8.43 -3.08 -33.71
N ASN A 438 8.88 -2.10 -32.93
CA ASN A 438 9.71 -2.34 -31.77
C ASN A 438 8.89 -2.03 -30.51
N MET A 439 8.46 -3.09 -29.80
CA MET A 439 7.80 -3.08 -28.48
C MET A 439 6.30 -2.70 -28.41
N ASP A 440 5.50 -3.63 -27.89
CA ASP A 440 4.08 -3.43 -27.58
C ASP A 440 3.93 -2.70 -26.23
N THR A 441 3.92 -1.37 -26.29
CA THR A 441 3.70 -0.50 -25.10
C THR A 441 2.37 -0.82 -24.40
N LEU A 442 1.33 -1.25 -25.13
CA LEU A 442 0.02 -1.58 -24.54
C LEU A 442 0.08 -2.90 -23.75
N GLY A 443 0.71 -3.92 -24.33
CA GLY A 443 0.97 -5.21 -23.68
C GLY A 443 1.86 -5.07 -22.46
N PHE A 444 2.88 -4.20 -22.53
CA PHE A 444 3.71 -3.83 -21.38
C PHE A 444 2.87 -3.23 -20.25
N ILE A 445 2.11 -2.15 -20.50
CA ILE A 445 1.31 -1.48 -19.47
C ILE A 445 0.27 -2.44 -18.86
N PHE A 446 -0.39 -3.26 -19.68
CA PHE A 446 -1.30 -4.29 -19.23
C PHE A 446 -0.61 -5.30 -18.28
N THR A 447 0.61 -5.70 -18.62
CA THR A 447 1.38 -6.66 -17.83
C THR A 447 1.70 -6.12 -16.45
N GLU A 448 2.10 -4.86 -16.38
CA GLU A 448 2.48 -4.17 -15.14
C GLU A 448 1.30 -3.95 -14.18
N ILE A 449 0.10 -3.67 -14.71
CA ILE A 449 -1.05 -3.29 -13.88
C ILE A 449 -1.97 -4.48 -13.55
N PHE A 450 -2.24 -5.35 -14.53
CA PHE A 450 -3.25 -6.41 -14.39
C PHE A 450 -2.61 -7.81 -14.32
N LYS A 451 -1.78 -8.17 -15.31
CA LYS A 451 -1.23 -9.54 -15.43
C LYS A 451 -0.39 -9.94 -14.22
N GLY A 452 0.50 -9.05 -13.76
CA GLY A 452 1.42 -9.30 -12.65
C GLY A 452 0.76 -9.58 -11.29
N ARG A 453 -0.57 -9.39 -11.17
CA ARG A 453 -1.34 -9.71 -9.97
C ARG A 453 -1.74 -11.19 -9.88
N PHE A 454 -1.90 -11.86 -11.02
CA PHE A 454 -2.39 -13.24 -11.08
C PHE A 454 -1.27 -14.24 -10.74
N ARG A 455 -1.65 -15.29 -9.98
CA ARG A 455 -0.68 -16.21 -9.35
C ARG A 455 -0.49 -17.51 -10.13
N ASP A 456 -1.54 -17.97 -10.81
CA ASP A 456 -1.55 -19.23 -11.54
C ASP A 456 -1.41 -18.99 -13.04
N VAL A 457 -0.57 -19.79 -13.72
CA VAL A 457 -0.25 -19.63 -15.15
C VAL A 457 -1.49 -19.76 -16.03
N VAL A 458 -2.42 -20.67 -15.67
CA VAL A 458 -3.69 -20.85 -16.40
C VAL A 458 -4.59 -19.62 -16.28
N ASP A 459 -4.60 -18.98 -15.11
CA ASP A 459 -5.39 -17.77 -14.89
C ASP A 459 -4.78 -16.59 -15.65
N ILE A 460 -3.45 -16.47 -15.66
CA ILE A 460 -2.71 -15.49 -16.47
C ILE A 460 -3.10 -15.60 -17.95
N GLN A 461 -3.12 -16.82 -18.50
CA GLN A 461 -3.51 -17.06 -19.90
C GLN A 461 -4.95 -16.62 -20.19
N LYS A 462 -5.90 -16.93 -19.29
CA LYS A 462 -7.30 -16.50 -19.44
C LYS A 462 -7.44 -14.97 -19.40
N VAL A 463 -6.67 -14.28 -18.57
CA VAL A 463 -6.69 -12.82 -18.48
C VAL A 463 -6.12 -12.20 -19.76
N GLU A 464 -5.05 -12.77 -20.32
CA GLU A 464 -4.51 -12.36 -21.61
C GLU A 464 -5.49 -12.57 -22.77
N GLU A 465 -6.19 -13.71 -22.80
CA GLU A 465 -7.24 -13.99 -23.78
C GLU A 465 -8.40 -13.00 -23.66
N LEU A 466 -8.81 -12.66 -22.43
CA LEU A 466 -9.85 -11.67 -22.17
C LEU A 466 -9.43 -10.26 -22.59
N TRP A 467 -8.17 -9.87 -22.32
CA TRP A 467 -7.64 -8.59 -22.78
C TRP A 467 -7.67 -8.50 -24.31
N ARG A 468 -7.19 -9.55 -24.99
CA ARG A 468 -7.18 -9.65 -26.46
C ARG A 468 -8.57 -9.65 -27.08
N SER A 469 -9.58 -10.19 -26.40
CA SER A 469 -10.95 -10.19 -26.92
C SER A 469 -11.57 -8.79 -26.91
N CYS A 470 -11.25 -7.97 -25.89
CA CYS A 470 -11.79 -6.62 -25.69
C CYS A 470 -11.08 -5.56 -26.54
N LEU A 471 -9.82 -5.80 -26.95
CA LEU A 471 -9.07 -4.89 -27.81
C LEU A 471 -9.70 -4.74 -29.20
N SER A 472 -9.68 -3.53 -29.76
CA SER A 472 -10.11 -3.30 -31.14
C SER A 472 -9.14 -3.99 -32.14
N PRO A 473 -9.58 -4.40 -33.34
CA PRO A 473 -8.76 -5.15 -34.31
C PRO A 473 -7.42 -4.49 -34.62
N LYS A 474 -7.36 -3.16 -34.61
CA LYS A 474 -6.14 -2.35 -34.79
C LYS A 474 -5.02 -2.73 -33.80
N TYR A 475 -5.37 -3.11 -32.57
CA TYR A 475 -4.41 -3.40 -31.50
C TYR A 475 -4.21 -4.91 -31.27
N LYS A 476 -4.91 -5.79 -32.00
CA LYS A 476 -4.79 -7.26 -31.85
C LYS A 476 -3.52 -7.85 -32.49
N GLU A 477 -2.97 -7.19 -33.50
CA GLU A 477 -1.77 -7.65 -34.23
C GLU A 477 -0.45 -7.24 -33.57
N MET A 478 -0.49 -6.56 -32.42
CA MET A 478 0.71 -6.13 -31.70
C MET A 478 1.35 -7.34 -30.99
N SER A 479 2.63 -7.60 -31.28
CA SER A 479 3.40 -8.72 -30.75
C SER A 479 3.83 -8.46 -29.31
N MET A 480 3.49 -9.38 -28.40
CA MET A 480 3.95 -9.39 -27.01
C MET A 480 5.39 -9.92 -26.88
N GLU A 481 6.35 -9.29 -27.56
CA GLU A 481 7.77 -9.59 -27.33
C GLU A 481 8.32 -8.67 -26.23
N TYR A 482 8.83 -9.32 -25.18
CA TYR A 482 9.29 -8.66 -23.96
C TYR A 482 10.82 -8.62 -23.95
N HIS A 483 11.38 -7.45 -23.66
CA HIS A 483 12.80 -7.33 -23.35
C HIS A 483 12.99 -7.29 -21.83
N ASN A 484 13.73 -8.28 -21.32
CA ASN A 484 14.21 -8.33 -19.93
C ASN A 484 15.72 -8.07 -19.88
N ASP A 485 16.24 -7.35 -20.88
CA ASP A 485 17.64 -6.97 -20.97
C ASP A 485 17.99 -6.03 -19.81
N ILE A 486 19.07 -6.36 -19.11
CA ILE A 486 19.52 -5.64 -17.93
C ILE A 486 20.73 -4.80 -18.31
N HIS A 487 20.62 -3.48 -18.14
CA HIS A 487 21.73 -2.55 -18.31
C HIS A 487 21.96 -1.78 -17.02
N ILE A 488 23.18 -1.89 -16.49
CA ILE A 488 23.58 -1.25 -15.24
C ILE A 488 24.74 -0.32 -15.56
N THR A 489 24.54 0.98 -15.36
CA THR A 489 25.58 2.02 -15.47
C THR A 489 25.80 2.64 -14.09
N PRO A 490 26.85 3.46 -13.86
CA PRO A 490 27.02 4.14 -12.57
C PRO A 490 25.85 5.04 -12.17
N GLU A 491 25.14 5.61 -13.15
CA GLU A 491 24.07 6.60 -12.93
C GLU A 491 22.66 6.02 -13.08
N ARG A 492 22.49 4.93 -13.83
CA ARG A 492 21.17 4.41 -14.25
C ARG A 492 21.12 2.89 -14.15
N PHE A 493 19.99 2.39 -13.70
CA PHE A 493 19.63 0.98 -13.70
C PHE A 493 18.42 0.77 -14.62
N ILE A 494 18.58 -0.06 -15.66
CA ILE A 494 17.60 -0.26 -16.72
C ILE A 494 17.27 -1.74 -16.82
N ILE A 495 15.97 -2.06 -16.83
CA ILE A 495 15.45 -3.38 -17.21
C ILE A 495 14.41 -3.16 -18.30
N GLY A 496 14.70 -3.62 -19.52
CA GLY A 496 13.85 -3.37 -20.69
C GLY A 496 13.57 -1.88 -20.87
N GLU A 497 12.31 -1.47 -20.75
CA GLU A 497 11.80 -0.12 -20.96
C GLU A 497 11.76 0.73 -19.67
N VAL A 498 12.11 0.15 -18.52
CA VAL A 498 12.06 0.82 -17.21
C VAL A 498 13.46 1.25 -16.78
N GLU A 499 13.63 2.54 -16.51
CA GLU A 499 14.87 3.15 -16.07
C GLU A 499 14.69 3.79 -14.69
N VAL A 500 15.65 3.56 -13.77
CA VAL A 500 15.71 4.19 -12.45
C VAL A 500 17.08 4.81 -12.23
N SER A 501 17.13 6.04 -11.71
CA SER A 501 18.38 6.72 -11.34
C SER A 501 19.06 6.02 -10.17
N ARG A 502 20.39 5.94 -10.23
CA ARG A 502 21.23 5.37 -9.19
C ARG A 502 21.89 6.46 -8.36
N THR A 503 22.00 6.20 -7.07
CA THR A 503 22.85 6.97 -6.16
C THR A 503 24.11 6.16 -5.85
N VAL A 504 25.23 6.84 -5.64
CA VAL A 504 26.49 6.17 -5.28
C VAL A 504 26.36 5.68 -3.85
N ASN A 505 26.18 4.37 -3.67
CA ASN A 505 26.15 3.73 -2.36
C ASN A 505 27.41 2.87 -2.18
N ARG A 506 28.20 3.22 -1.16
CA ARG A 506 29.50 2.58 -0.90
C ARG A 506 29.41 1.30 -0.07
N ASP A 507 28.22 0.93 0.42
CA ASP A 507 28.05 -0.27 1.23
C ASP A 507 28.02 -1.52 0.33
N THR A 508 29.21 -2.05 0.03
CA THR A 508 29.43 -3.29 -0.72
C THR A 508 29.72 -4.49 0.18
N THR A 509 29.31 -4.46 1.45
CA THR A 509 29.63 -5.56 2.37
C THR A 509 28.69 -6.76 2.20
N ASN A 510 29.26 -7.83 1.65
CA ASN A 510 29.00 -9.26 1.91
C ASN A 510 27.55 -9.72 2.10
N SER A 511 26.81 -9.79 1.00
CA SER A 511 25.78 -10.83 0.87
C SER A 511 25.86 -11.42 -0.54
N ASP A 512 25.90 -12.75 -0.63
CA ASP A 512 25.86 -13.50 -1.89
C ASP A 512 24.52 -13.24 -2.59
N LYS A 513 24.44 -12.12 -3.31
CA LYS A 513 23.20 -11.66 -3.94
C LYS A 513 23.31 -11.83 -5.45
N TYR A 514 22.40 -12.64 -5.97
CA TYR A 514 22.26 -12.98 -7.39
C TYR A 514 21.03 -12.26 -7.95
N ILE A 515 21.12 -11.84 -9.21
CA ILE A 515 19.94 -11.50 -9.99
C ILE A 515 19.35 -12.83 -10.47
N LEU A 516 18.14 -13.17 -10.02
CA LEU A 516 17.49 -14.42 -10.42
C LEU A 516 16.69 -14.19 -11.70
N PRO A 517 16.87 -15.00 -12.76
CA PRO A 517 16.11 -14.87 -14.01
C PRO A 517 14.59 -14.78 -13.81
N THR A 518 14.01 -15.53 -12.87
CA THR A 518 12.57 -15.44 -12.56
C THR A 518 12.15 -14.13 -11.91
N HIS A 519 13.05 -13.48 -11.18
CA HIS A 519 12.72 -12.24 -10.47
C HIS A 519 12.88 -11.00 -11.33
N VAL A 520 13.48 -11.09 -12.53
CA VAL A 520 13.73 -9.92 -13.38
C VAL A 520 12.44 -9.20 -13.74
N GLU A 521 11.37 -9.94 -14.05
CA GLU A 521 10.04 -9.37 -14.32
C GLU A 521 9.47 -8.66 -13.09
N SER A 522 9.49 -9.30 -11.92
CA SER A 522 9.05 -8.67 -10.67
C SER A 522 9.93 -7.47 -10.27
N MET A 523 11.23 -7.48 -10.58
CA MET A 523 12.13 -6.34 -10.35
C MET A 523 11.77 -5.16 -11.23
N LYS A 524 11.45 -5.41 -12.51
CA LYS A 524 10.97 -4.39 -13.46
C LYS A 524 9.70 -3.71 -12.97
N GLN A 525 8.73 -4.50 -12.48
CA GLN A 525 7.49 -3.99 -11.89
C GLN A 525 7.72 -3.16 -10.63
N VAL A 526 8.64 -3.60 -9.76
CA VAL A 526 9.05 -2.84 -8.57
C VAL A 526 9.69 -1.52 -8.96
N MET A 527 10.62 -1.52 -9.93
CA MET A 527 11.23 -0.31 -10.48
C MET A 527 10.18 0.66 -11.02
N LYS A 528 9.15 0.15 -11.71
CA LYS A 528 8.07 0.99 -12.24
C LYS A 528 7.24 1.63 -11.11
N GLY A 529 6.88 0.86 -10.09
CA GLY A 529 6.20 1.39 -8.91
C GLY A 529 7.01 2.46 -8.18
N ILE A 530 8.34 2.29 -8.10
CA ILE A 530 9.26 3.27 -7.50
C ILE A 530 9.27 4.58 -8.28
N ASN A 531 9.31 4.55 -9.62
CA ASN A 531 9.28 5.77 -10.44
C ASN A 531 7.99 6.58 -10.26
N HIS A 532 6.88 5.91 -9.95
CA HIS A 532 5.57 6.53 -9.81
C HIS A 532 5.16 6.86 -8.37
N ASN A 533 6.04 6.63 -7.39
CA ASN A 533 5.75 6.79 -5.96
C ASN A 533 4.54 5.97 -5.51
N TRP A 534 4.30 4.81 -6.11
CA TRP A 534 3.22 3.92 -5.70
C TRP A 534 3.65 3.06 -4.52
N LEU A 535 2.71 2.80 -3.60
CA LEU A 535 2.87 1.74 -2.62
C LEU A 535 2.95 0.40 -3.36
N ILE A 536 3.94 -0.44 -3.09
CA ILE A 536 4.11 -1.75 -3.73
C ILE A 536 3.81 -2.84 -2.70
N SER A 537 3.04 -3.85 -3.08
CA SER A 537 2.77 -5.02 -2.24
C SER A 537 3.18 -6.30 -2.96
N LEU A 538 4.31 -6.88 -2.53
CA LEU A 538 4.81 -8.15 -3.04
C LEU A 538 4.13 -9.33 -2.33
N ILE A 539 3.42 -10.15 -3.10
CA ILE A 539 2.72 -11.33 -2.60
C ILE A 539 3.37 -12.58 -3.19
N GLY A 540 3.57 -13.59 -2.36
CA GLY A 540 4.06 -14.88 -2.82
C GLY A 540 4.23 -15.83 -1.66
N ASP A 541 4.50 -17.09 -1.96
CA ASP A 541 4.69 -18.10 -0.94
C ASP A 541 5.95 -17.81 -0.08
N SER A 542 6.07 -18.48 1.05
CA SER A 542 7.29 -18.40 1.86
C SER A 542 8.49 -18.87 1.04
N HIS A 543 9.65 -18.21 1.19
CA HIS A 543 10.91 -18.55 0.52
C HIS A 543 11.01 -18.25 -0.99
N CYS A 544 10.04 -17.58 -1.61
CA CYS A 544 10.21 -17.08 -2.99
C CYS A 544 11.13 -15.85 -3.11
N GLY A 545 11.80 -15.41 -2.04
CA GLY A 545 12.81 -14.36 -2.11
C GLY A 545 12.30 -12.92 -2.23
N LYS A 546 11.06 -12.62 -1.81
CA LYS A 546 10.47 -11.25 -1.81
C LYS A 546 11.39 -10.18 -1.20
N ALA A 547 11.86 -10.40 0.03
CA ALA A 547 12.74 -9.44 0.70
C ALA A 547 14.10 -9.31 -0.03
N THR A 548 14.65 -10.42 -0.53
CA THR A 548 15.88 -10.43 -1.32
C THR A 548 15.73 -9.65 -2.63
N LEU A 549 14.58 -9.75 -3.29
CA LEU A 549 14.26 -8.97 -4.48
C LEU A 549 14.34 -7.46 -4.19
N VAL A 550 13.68 -7.00 -3.12
CA VAL A 550 13.71 -5.59 -2.72
C VAL A 550 15.12 -5.14 -2.32
N ARG A 551 15.84 -5.95 -1.56
CA ARG A 551 17.26 -5.70 -1.20
C ARG A 551 18.12 -5.53 -2.46
N ASN A 552 17.93 -6.38 -3.46
CA ASN A 552 18.68 -6.30 -4.72
C ASN A 552 18.36 -5.02 -5.49
N VAL A 553 17.07 -4.68 -5.64
CA VAL A 553 16.66 -3.44 -6.33
C VAL A 553 17.18 -2.21 -5.59
N ALA A 554 17.02 -2.13 -4.26
CA ALA A 554 17.51 -1.01 -3.47
C ALA A 554 19.02 -0.82 -3.59
N GLN A 555 19.78 -1.92 -3.55
CA GLN A 555 21.23 -1.90 -3.72
C GLN A 555 21.65 -1.47 -5.13
N LEU A 556 20.95 -1.94 -6.16
CA LEU A 556 21.20 -1.52 -7.55
C LEU A 556 20.86 -0.04 -7.72
N CYS A 557 19.79 0.48 -7.12
CA CYS A 557 19.47 1.91 -7.12
C CYS A 557 20.37 2.76 -6.20
N GLY A 558 21.15 2.13 -5.31
CA GLY A 558 21.96 2.82 -4.32
C GLY A 558 21.18 3.40 -3.13
N SER A 559 19.91 3.05 -2.98
CA SER A 559 19.06 3.55 -1.89
C SER A 559 19.36 2.86 -0.57
N VAL A 560 19.29 3.60 0.55
CA VAL A 560 19.34 3.01 1.90
C VAL A 560 18.00 2.34 2.18
N LEU A 561 18.02 1.03 2.42
CA LEU A 561 16.85 0.22 2.77
C LEU A 561 16.81 -0.06 4.28
N LYS A 562 15.69 0.27 4.92
CA LYS A 562 15.35 -0.11 6.28
C LYS A 562 14.29 -1.20 6.25
N GLU A 563 14.47 -2.23 7.06
CA GLU A 563 13.60 -3.40 7.10
C GLU A 563 12.90 -3.44 8.45
N PHE A 564 11.59 -3.67 8.44
CA PHE A 564 10.77 -3.78 9.63
C PHE A 564 9.85 -4.99 9.51
N SER A 565 9.99 -5.95 10.44
CA SER A 565 9.19 -7.18 10.41
C SER A 565 7.94 -7.02 11.25
N MET A 566 6.78 -7.15 10.60
CA MET A 566 5.48 -7.05 11.26
C MET A 566 5.14 -8.35 11.98
N ASN A 567 4.62 -8.21 13.20
CA ASN A 567 4.10 -9.30 14.01
C ASN A 567 2.79 -8.87 14.69
N THR A 568 2.15 -9.79 15.41
CA THR A 568 0.84 -9.55 16.05
C THR A 568 0.90 -8.56 17.23
N SER A 569 2.09 -8.26 17.75
CA SER A 569 2.29 -7.30 18.85
C SER A 569 2.68 -5.90 18.39
N VAL A 570 2.92 -5.69 17.09
CA VAL A 570 3.25 -4.35 16.57
C VAL A 570 2.05 -3.43 16.75
N ASP A 571 2.30 -2.26 17.35
CA ASP A 571 1.32 -1.20 17.54
C ASP A 571 1.70 0.04 16.69
N THR A 572 0.79 1.02 16.67
CA THR A 572 0.94 2.31 15.97
C THR A 572 2.18 3.07 16.46
N ILE A 573 2.50 2.94 17.75
CA ILE A 573 3.66 3.60 18.39
C ILE A 573 4.98 3.11 17.77
N ASP A 574 5.10 1.83 17.41
CA ASP A 574 6.32 1.28 16.80
C ASP A 574 6.58 1.86 15.40
N LEU A 575 5.51 2.16 14.66
CA LEU A 575 5.59 2.68 13.30
C LEU A 575 5.74 4.20 13.26
N ILE A 576 4.89 4.91 14.01
CA ILE A 576 4.78 6.37 13.97
C ILE A 576 5.70 7.03 15.00
N GLY A 577 5.77 6.48 16.21
CA GLY A 577 6.51 7.05 17.34
C GLY A 577 5.63 7.27 18.56
N GLY A 578 6.27 7.59 19.68
CA GLY A 578 5.60 7.80 20.96
C GLY A 578 6.48 8.55 21.95
N TYR A 579 5.90 8.88 23.10
CA TYR A 579 6.66 9.42 24.22
C TYR A 579 7.32 8.30 25.00
N GLU A 580 8.65 8.36 25.09
CA GLU A 580 9.45 7.40 25.83
C GLU A 580 10.26 8.10 26.91
N GLN A 581 10.70 7.34 27.92
CA GLN A 581 11.63 7.86 28.91
C GLN A 581 12.96 8.19 28.24
N LEU A 582 13.50 9.36 28.57
CA LEU A 582 14.75 9.85 28.00
C LEU A 582 15.89 8.87 28.27
N ASP A 583 16.48 8.37 27.18
CA ASP A 583 17.55 7.37 27.18
C ASP A 583 18.68 7.81 26.25
N PHE A 584 19.80 8.22 26.85
CA PHE A 584 20.98 8.71 26.14
C PHE A 584 21.64 7.67 25.25
N GLU A 585 21.66 6.41 25.69
CA GLU A 585 22.33 5.35 24.94
C GLU A 585 21.58 5.10 23.62
N ARG A 586 20.24 5.16 23.67
CA ARG A 586 19.38 5.08 22.50
C ARG A 586 19.61 6.23 21.52
N HIS A 587 19.72 7.47 22.01
CA HIS A 587 20.01 8.63 21.17
C HIS A 587 21.37 8.53 20.51
N ARG A 588 22.40 8.15 21.28
CA ARG A 588 23.75 7.92 20.75
C ARG A 588 23.74 6.84 19.65
N LYS A 589 23.12 5.69 19.89
CA LYS A 589 23.01 4.61 18.90
C LYS A 589 22.25 5.04 17.65
N SER A 590 21.07 5.62 17.81
CA SER A 590 20.24 6.06 16.68
C SER A 590 20.97 7.13 15.84
N PHE A 591 21.68 8.06 16.49
CA PHE A 591 22.45 9.08 15.78
C PHE A 591 23.65 8.49 15.02
N LEU A 592 24.39 7.56 15.63
CA LEU A 592 25.51 6.89 14.97
C LEU A 592 25.04 6.01 13.80
N GLU A 593 23.90 5.35 13.92
CA GLU A 593 23.28 4.60 12.81
C GLU A 593 22.87 5.53 11.66
N ASP A 594 22.19 6.64 11.97
CA ASP A 594 21.81 7.66 11.00
C ASP A 594 23.01 8.26 10.27
N LEU A 595 24.07 8.59 11.03
CA LEU A 595 25.32 9.10 10.49
C LEU A 595 25.99 8.05 9.60
N ARG A 596 26.03 6.79 10.04
CA ARG A 596 26.56 5.68 9.24
C ARG A 596 25.81 5.54 7.92
N ASP A 597 24.49 5.57 7.95
CA ASP A 597 23.66 5.42 6.76
C ASP A 597 23.81 6.61 5.81
N TYR A 598 23.85 7.83 6.35
CA TYR A 598 24.10 9.02 5.55
C TYR A 598 25.47 8.96 4.87
N MET A 599 26.50 8.54 5.60
CA MET A 599 27.86 8.40 5.07
C MET A 599 28.00 7.34 3.97
N LYS A 600 27.05 6.40 3.82
CA LYS A 600 26.99 5.47 2.67
C LYS A 600 26.67 6.18 1.36
N LEU A 601 25.91 7.28 1.43
CA LEU A 601 25.41 8.06 0.29
C LEU A 601 26.34 9.22 -0.08
N VAL A 602 27.15 9.69 0.87
CA VAL A 602 28.07 10.81 0.67
C VAL A 602 29.21 10.41 -0.26
N THR A 603 29.52 11.24 -1.25
CA THR A 603 30.65 11.03 -2.16
C THR A 603 31.92 11.81 -1.76
N ASN A 604 31.81 12.80 -0.88
CA ASN A 604 32.90 13.67 -0.44
C ASN A 604 34.04 12.89 0.26
N LYS A 605 35.27 13.00 -0.27
CA LYS A 605 36.47 12.30 0.24
C LYS A 605 36.92 12.80 1.62
N GLU A 606 36.77 14.09 1.91
CA GLU A 606 37.15 14.66 3.20
C GLU A 606 36.23 14.16 4.32
N ALA A 607 34.92 14.12 4.05
CA ALA A 607 33.94 13.59 4.98
C ALA A 607 34.21 12.10 5.31
N LEU A 608 34.57 11.29 4.30
CA LEU A 608 34.95 9.89 4.51
C LEU A 608 36.19 9.72 5.40
N SER A 609 37.21 10.55 5.18
CA SER A 609 38.43 10.54 5.98
C SER A 609 38.10 10.78 7.46
N ILE A 610 37.30 11.82 7.74
CA ILE A 610 36.87 12.16 9.09
C ILE A 610 36.00 11.04 9.68
N TYR A 611 35.06 10.49 8.90
CA TYR A 611 34.21 9.39 9.35
C TYR A 611 35.01 8.11 9.65
N SER A 612 36.04 7.78 8.87
CA SER A 612 36.93 6.64 9.16
C SER A 612 37.68 6.80 10.49
N THR A 613 37.96 8.05 10.88
CA THR A 613 38.56 8.37 12.18
C THR A 613 37.53 8.16 13.29
N LEU A 614 36.29 8.60 13.09
CA LEU A 614 35.18 8.33 14.01
C LEU A 614 34.95 6.82 14.19
N GLU A 615 34.93 6.05 13.10
CA GLU A 615 34.69 4.61 13.14
C GLU A 615 35.78 3.85 13.92
N ARG A 616 37.03 4.32 13.86
CA ARG A 616 38.13 3.77 14.68
C ARG A 616 37.93 4.09 16.16
N CYS A 617 37.49 5.30 16.49
CA CYS A 617 37.17 5.68 17.87
C CYS A 617 36.00 4.86 18.42
N THR A 618 34.95 4.63 17.63
CA THR A 618 33.77 3.88 18.07
C THR A 618 34.02 2.37 18.15
N LYS A 619 34.77 1.77 17.22
CA LYS A 619 35.14 0.33 17.27
C LYS A 619 36.00 -0.01 18.50
N VAL A 620 36.80 0.94 18.98
CA VAL A 620 37.58 0.77 20.23
C VAL A 620 36.67 0.85 21.47
N SER A 621 35.54 1.57 21.40
CA SER A 621 34.58 1.69 22.51
C SER A 621 33.62 0.49 22.67
N GLU A 622 33.53 -0.42 21.70
CA GLU A 622 32.72 -1.65 21.81
C GLU A 622 33.36 -2.74 22.69
N ILE A 623 34.64 -2.58 23.06
CA ILE A 623 35.41 -3.59 23.83
C ILE A 623 35.41 -3.31 25.34
N ASP A 624 35.02 -2.11 25.81
CA ASP A 624 34.97 -1.78 27.24
C ASP A 624 33.56 -1.35 27.70
N ARG A 625 32.76 -2.35 28.09
CA ARG A 625 31.52 -2.10 28.84
C ARG A 625 31.86 -1.80 30.29
N LYS A 626 31.77 -0.52 30.67
CA LYS A 626 31.13 -0.06 31.94
C LYS A 626 31.05 1.46 32.03
N HIS A 627 29.81 1.96 31.99
CA HIS A 627 29.27 3.16 32.66
C HIS A 627 29.17 4.54 31.97
N ASP A 628 29.80 4.84 30.83
CA ASP A 628 29.63 6.19 30.25
C ASP A 628 28.79 6.19 28.96
N CYS A 629 27.47 6.41 29.11
CA CYS A 629 26.47 6.58 28.04
C CYS A 629 26.59 7.94 27.31
N ILE A 630 27.79 8.53 27.29
CA ILE A 630 28.07 9.91 26.90
C ILE A 630 29.06 9.92 25.73
N PHE A 631 28.88 10.83 24.76
CA PHE A 631 29.93 11.09 23.77
C PHE A 631 31.13 11.76 24.44
N SER A 632 32.33 11.20 24.23
CA SER A 632 33.57 11.84 24.64
C SER A 632 33.75 13.19 23.93
N SER A 633 34.49 14.12 24.56
CA SER A 633 34.80 15.42 23.94
C SER A 633 35.52 15.26 22.59
N THR A 634 36.33 14.22 22.46
CA THR A 634 36.99 13.83 21.21
C THR A 634 36.00 13.39 20.14
N GLU A 635 35.03 12.52 20.46
CA GLU A 635 34.00 12.08 19.51
C GLU A 635 33.13 13.26 19.06
N MET A 636 32.69 14.13 20.00
CA MET A 636 31.88 15.31 19.67
C MET A 636 32.61 16.27 18.72
N ASN A 637 33.91 16.49 18.91
CA ASN A 637 34.69 17.35 18.02
C ASN A 637 34.83 16.75 16.61
N ILE A 638 35.06 15.43 16.51
CA ILE A 638 35.12 14.74 15.21
C ILE A 638 33.77 14.80 14.51
N ILE A 639 32.67 14.55 15.23
CA ILE A 639 31.30 14.61 14.69
C ILE A 639 30.96 16.04 14.23
N LYS A 640 31.25 17.07 15.04
CA LYS A 640 31.04 18.48 14.64
C LYS A 640 31.87 18.85 13.41
N GLY A 641 33.12 18.38 13.34
CA GLY A 641 33.98 18.55 12.16
C GLY A 641 33.39 17.89 10.92
N LEU A 642 32.91 16.64 11.05
CA LEU A 642 32.25 15.90 9.98
C LEU A 642 30.99 16.60 9.48
N ILE A 643 30.09 16.98 10.40
CA ILE A 643 28.82 17.63 10.07
C ILE A 643 29.04 18.98 9.38
N LYS A 644 30.09 19.73 9.77
CA LYS A 644 30.46 20.98 9.10
C LYS A 644 30.85 20.76 7.63
N VAL A 645 31.50 19.64 7.32
CA VAL A 645 31.86 19.26 5.94
C VAL A 645 30.64 18.75 5.16
N LEU A 646 29.73 18.03 5.83
CA LEU A 646 28.51 17.51 5.21
C LEU A 646 27.48 18.59 4.93
N ASN A 647 27.47 19.67 5.72
CA ASN A 647 26.48 20.75 5.66
C ASN A 647 25.01 20.25 5.71
N ASP A 648 24.77 19.20 6.51
CA ASP A 648 23.44 18.60 6.69
C ASP A 648 22.75 19.23 7.91
N GLU A 649 21.68 19.99 7.68
CA GLU A 649 20.94 20.72 8.72
C GLU A 649 20.34 19.79 9.79
N TYR A 650 19.89 18.59 9.39
CA TYR A 650 19.30 17.64 10.33
C TYR A 650 20.35 17.07 11.29
N LEU A 651 21.50 16.65 10.78
CA LEU A 651 22.59 16.16 11.64
C LEU A 651 23.09 17.27 12.58
N GLN A 652 23.10 18.53 12.13
CA GLN A 652 23.40 19.69 12.98
C GLN A 652 22.37 19.89 14.11
N SER A 653 21.08 19.77 13.82
CA SER A 653 20.04 19.91 14.85
C SER A 653 20.09 18.78 15.87
N GLU A 654 20.27 17.53 15.42
CA GLU A 654 20.31 16.36 16.31
C GLU A 654 21.55 16.33 17.19
N ILE A 655 22.74 16.68 16.68
CA ILE A 655 23.94 16.72 17.53
C ILE A 655 23.82 17.82 18.61
N THR A 656 23.20 18.95 18.27
CA THR A 656 22.96 20.04 19.22
C THR A 656 21.95 19.61 20.28
N ARG A 657 20.89 18.90 19.89
CA ARG A 657 19.92 18.32 20.82
C ARG A 657 20.62 17.35 21.78
N ILE A 658 21.41 16.40 21.27
CA ILE A 658 22.16 15.45 22.09
C ILE A 658 23.07 16.17 23.08
N GLU A 659 23.77 17.22 22.66
CA GLU A 659 24.64 18.02 23.53
C GLU A 659 23.87 18.70 24.67
N VAL A 660 22.72 19.32 24.37
CA VAL A 660 21.86 19.95 25.38
C VAL A 660 21.30 18.91 26.35
N THR A 661 20.84 17.77 25.82
CA THR A 661 20.28 16.71 26.66
C THR A 661 21.37 16.15 27.56
N GLN A 662 22.59 15.92 27.05
CA GLN A 662 23.71 15.38 27.83
C GLN A 662 24.07 16.25 29.04
N GLN A 663 23.84 17.56 28.93
CA GLN A 663 24.02 18.53 30.03
C GLN A 663 22.86 18.49 31.04
N LYS A 664 21.63 18.18 30.59
CA LYS A 664 20.45 18.04 31.43
C LYS A 664 20.40 16.64 32.07
N LYS A 665 20.97 16.48 33.26
CA LYS A 665 20.83 15.28 34.10
C LYS A 665 19.43 15.15 34.71
N SER A 666 18.36 15.24 33.91
CA SER A 666 16.99 15.09 34.39
C SER A 666 16.63 13.61 34.49
N ILE A 667 16.51 13.10 35.71
CA ILE A 667 15.98 11.76 35.99
C ILE A 667 14.45 11.82 35.77
N GLY A 668 13.92 11.01 34.84
CA GLY A 668 12.48 10.84 34.64
C GLY A 668 11.80 11.83 33.68
N SER A 669 12.53 12.46 32.75
CA SER A 669 11.91 13.22 31.65
C SER A 669 11.44 12.31 30.52
N PHE A 670 10.31 12.66 29.89
CA PHE A 670 9.82 12.03 28.67
C PHE A 670 10.14 12.90 27.45
N GLU A 671 10.38 12.25 26.31
CA GLU A 671 10.55 12.93 25.03
C GLU A 671 9.87 12.15 23.91
N TRP A 672 9.51 12.86 22.84
CA TRP A 672 9.02 12.22 21.63
C TRP A 672 10.15 11.51 20.89
N VAL A 673 9.94 10.24 20.58
CA VAL A 673 10.81 9.43 19.73
C VAL A 673 10.06 9.06 18.45
N ASP A 674 10.61 9.48 17.29
CA ASP A 674 10.05 9.15 15.98
C ASP A 674 10.15 7.63 15.73
N GLY A 675 9.04 7.03 15.26
CA GLY A 675 9.00 5.65 14.81
C GLY A 675 9.69 5.45 13.46
N ILE A 676 9.81 4.20 13.03
CA ILE A 676 10.59 3.84 11.82
C ILE A 676 10.03 4.50 10.55
N VAL A 677 8.70 4.63 10.43
CA VAL A 677 8.06 5.26 9.27
C VAL A 677 8.40 6.74 9.21
N VAL A 678 8.28 7.45 10.33
CA VAL A 678 8.58 8.89 10.41
C VAL A 678 10.05 9.17 10.15
N LYS A 679 10.96 8.35 10.70
CA LYS A 679 12.40 8.45 10.40
C LYS A 679 12.68 8.28 8.91
N CYS A 680 12.14 7.25 8.28
CA CYS A 680 12.34 7.01 6.86
C CYS A 680 11.71 8.11 6.00
N MET A 681 10.53 8.62 6.37
CA MET A 681 9.86 9.74 5.68
C MET A 681 10.72 11.00 5.68
N LYS A 682 11.33 11.35 6.82
CA LYS A 682 12.19 12.53 6.96
C LYS A 682 13.51 12.37 6.20
N ARG A 683 14.12 11.18 6.24
CA ARG A 683 15.43 10.89 5.65
C ARG A 683 15.39 10.51 4.17
N GLY A 684 14.22 10.15 3.64
CA GLY A 684 14.11 9.64 2.27
C GLY A 684 14.61 8.21 2.08
N TYR A 685 14.68 7.43 3.17
CA TYR A 685 15.08 6.02 3.11
C TYR A 685 13.94 5.15 2.56
N TRP A 686 14.28 4.02 1.97
CA TRP A 686 13.27 3.03 1.57
C TRP A 686 12.92 2.18 2.78
N LEU A 687 11.63 1.87 2.93
CA LEU A 687 11.11 1.05 4.02
C LEU A 687 10.50 -0.23 3.45
N LEU A 688 11.08 -1.38 3.80
CA LEU A 688 10.51 -2.70 3.57
C LEU A 688 9.76 -3.15 4.82
N MET A 689 8.43 -3.26 4.74
CA MET A 689 7.61 -3.85 5.80
C MET A 689 7.36 -5.32 5.47
N GLU A 690 7.98 -6.20 6.25
CA GLU A 690 7.86 -7.64 6.06
C GLU A 690 6.63 -8.21 6.76
N ASN A 691 5.95 -9.14 6.07
CA ASN A 691 4.81 -9.91 6.59
C ASN A 691 3.66 -9.05 7.14
N VAL A 692 3.26 -8.02 6.39
CA VAL A 692 2.22 -7.06 6.79
C VAL A 692 0.86 -7.70 7.14
N ASN A 693 0.61 -8.92 6.66
CA ASN A 693 -0.58 -9.72 6.97
C ASN A 693 -0.65 -10.23 8.42
N PHE A 694 0.44 -10.19 9.20
CA PHE A 694 0.44 -10.60 10.61
C PHE A 694 0.06 -9.48 11.59
N CYS A 695 0.02 -8.23 11.14
CA CYS A 695 -0.35 -7.11 11.99
C CYS A 695 -1.86 -6.90 11.98
N ASN A 696 -2.39 -6.30 13.04
CA ASN A 696 -3.77 -5.83 13.04
C ASN A 696 -3.95 -4.81 11.89
N PRO A 697 -4.92 -5.01 10.98
CA PRO A 697 -5.15 -4.10 9.86
C PRO A 697 -5.32 -2.63 10.26
N THR A 698 -5.78 -2.36 11.49
CA THR A 698 -5.99 -1.00 12.02
C THR A 698 -4.67 -0.21 12.15
N VAL A 699 -3.57 -0.89 12.49
CA VAL A 699 -2.25 -0.28 12.65
C VAL A 699 -1.74 0.22 11.29
N LEU A 700 -1.92 -0.60 10.25
CA LEU A 700 -1.61 -0.19 8.88
C LEU A 700 -2.55 0.93 8.44
N ASP A 701 -3.84 0.86 8.76
CA ASP A 701 -4.83 1.84 8.33
C ASP A 701 -4.52 3.28 8.84
N ARG A 702 -3.72 3.47 9.90
CA ARG A 702 -3.18 4.80 10.28
C ARG A 702 -2.28 5.42 9.21
N LEU A 703 -1.64 4.61 8.38
CA LEU A 703 -0.77 5.05 7.29
C LEU A 703 -1.54 5.34 5.99
N ASN A 704 -2.87 5.18 5.93
CA ASN A 704 -3.64 5.39 4.70
C ASN A 704 -3.43 6.80 4.10
N SER A 705 -3.34 7.82 4.96
CA SER A 705 -3.12 9.22 4.56
C SER A 705 -1.78 9.46 3.86
N LEU A 706 -0.77 8.64 4.15
CA LEU A 706 0.56 8.71 3.55
C LEU A 706 0.57 8.24 2.09
N PHE A 707 -0.31 7.28 1.74
CA PHE A 707 -0.30 6.60 0.44
C PHE A 707 -1.30 7.19 -0.56
N GLU A 708 -1.88 8.34 -0.27
CA GLU A 708 -2.69 9.10 -1.22
C GLU A 708 -1.81 10.05 -2.07
N PRO A 709 -2.31 10.55 -3.22
CA PRO A 709 -1.64 11.62 -3.95
C PRO A 709 -1.41 12.84 -3.06
N ASN A 710 -0.17 13.33 -3.00
CA ASN A 710 0.26 14.38 -2.05
C ASN A 710 0.04 14.00 -0.58
N GLY A 711 0.15 12.71 -0.26
CA GLY A 711 -0.04 12.17 1.07
C GLY A 711 0.90 12.76 2.13
N TYR A 712 0.40 12.82 3.35
CA TYR A 712 1.10 13.32 4.53
C TYR A 712 0.68 12.51 5.74
N LEU A 713 1.50 12.51 6.78
CA LEU A 713 1.20 11.86 8.05
C LEU A 713 0.99 12.93 9.13
N VAL A 714 -0.16 12.88 9.81
CA VAL A 714 -0.42 13.70 10.99
C VAL A 714 -0.02 12.92 12.24
N LEU A 715 0.94 13.46 13.01
CA LEU A 715 1.40 12.90 14.26
C LEU A 715 0.49 13.35 15.40
N ASN A 716 -0.68 12.73 15.48
CA ASN A 716 -1.64 13.04 16.53
C ASN A 716 -1.03 12.77 17.91
N GLU A 717 -0.30 11.67 18.04
CA GLU A 717 0.32 11.16 19.25
C GLU A 717 1.33 12.14 19.85
N ARG A 718 1.98 12.96 19.02
CA ARG A 718 2.93 14.00 19.44
C ARG A 718 2.25 15.29 19.92
N GLY A 719 0.97 15.48 19.61
CA GLY A 719 0.23 16.69 19.98
C GLY A 719 0.43 17.85 19.00
N VAL A 720 0.78 19.02 19.53
CA VAL A 720 0.84 20.29 18.79
C VAL A 720 2.22 20.90 18.80
N ASP A 721 2.50 21.67 17.74
CA ASP A 721 3.62 22.60 17.76
C ASP A 721 3.35 23.80 18.69
N SER A 722 4.34 24.70 18.80
CA SER A 722 4.26 25.92 19.61
C SER A 722 3.13 26.88 19.20
N ASN A 723 2.54 26.69 18.01
CA ASN A 723 1.46 27.51 17.47
C ASN A 723 0.09 26.83 17.61
N GLY A 724 0.01 25.66 18.26
CA GLY A 724 -1.25 24.92 18.43
C GLY A 724 -1.69 24.12 17.21
N ILE A 725 -0.82 23.95 16.21
CA ILE A 725 -1.12 23.25 14.95
C ILE A 725 -0.66 21.78 15.07
N PRO A 726 -1.45 20.80 14.59
CA PRO A 726 -1.01 19.40 14.54
C PRO A 726 0.29 19.25 13.76
N ILE A 727 1.19 18.40 14.23
CA ILE A 727 2.48 18.19 13.57
C ILE A 727 2.26 17.31 12.33
N ILE A 728 2.55 17.87 11.15
CA ILE A 728 2.40 17.19 9.87
C ILE A 728 3.78 16.85 9.30
N VAL A 729 3.98 15.59 8.92
CA VAL A 729 5.19 15.12 8.25
C VAL A 729 4.86 14.82 6.80
N LYS A 730 5.58 15.46 5.88
CA LYS A 730 5.52 15.16 4.44
C LYS A 730 6.64 14.20 4.06
N PRO A 731 6.38 13.21 3.19
CA PRO A 731 7.41 12.27 2.76
C PRO A 731 8.47 12.98 1.90
N HIS A 732 9.73 12.64 2.11
CA HIS A 732 10.84 13.05 1.24
C HIS A 732 10.69 12.45 -0.17
N ASN A 733 11.19 13.14 -1.21
CA ASN A 733 11.02 12.72 -2.61
C ASN A 733 11.58 11.32 -2.94
N ASN A 734 12.59 10.86 -2.20
CA ASN A 734 13.19 9.53 -2.35
C ASN A 734 12.58 8.44 -1.45
N PHE A 735 11.66 8.81 -0.54
CA PHE A 735 11.02 7.86 0.37
C PHE A 735 10.14 6.88 -0.42
N ARG A 736 10.31 5.58 -0.18
CA ARG A 736 9.51 4.50 -0.80
C ARG A 736 9.12 3.49 0.26
N VAL A 737 7.91 2.95 0.14
CA VAL A 737 7.42 1.89 1.02
C VAL A 737 7.05 0.68 0.19
N ILE A 738 7.56 -0.49 0.60
CA ILE A 738 7.28 -1.77 -0.04
C ILE A 738 6.81 -2.75 1.03
N PHE A 739 5.66 -3.37 0.78
CA PHE A 739 5.10 -4.41 1.62
C PHE A 739 5.46 -5.79 1.07
N THR A 740 5.63 -6.74 1.97
CA THR A 740 5.63 -8.17 1.61
C THR A 740 4.60 -8.91 2.42
N SER A 741 3.91 -9.85 1.79
CA SER A 741 2.94 -10.72 2.47
C SER A 741 2.99 -12.14 1.92
N ASN A 742 2.46 -13.08 2.72
CA ASN A 742 2.17 -14.42 2.27
C ASN A 742 0.65 -14.63 2.35
N SER A 743 0.02 -14.89 1.20
CA SER A 743 -1.42 -15.04 1.09
C SER A 743 -2.01 -16.21 1.88
N MET A 744 -1.19 -17.18 2.28
CA MET A 744 -1.65 -18.32 3.10
C MET A 744 -1.89 -17.93 4.57
N ASN A 745 -1.31 -16.82 5.03
CA ASN A 745 -1.26 -16.44 6.44
C ASN A 745 -2.18 -15.24 6.75
N GLY A 746 -3.27 -15.10 6.00
CA GLY A 746 -4.19 -13.97 6.10
C GLY A 746 -3.91 -12.86 5.09
N GLU A 747 -4.71 -11.80 5.17
CA GLU A 747 -4.76 -10.74 4.18
C GLU A 747 -4.66 -9.36 4.82
N ILE A 748 -4.15 -8.40 4.06
CA ILE A 748 -4.17 -6.99 4.46
C ILE A 748 -5.56 -6.36 4.22
N SER A 749 -5.83 -5.20 4.81
CA SER A 749 -7.10 -4.48 4.59
C SER A 749 -7.34 -4.22 3.10
N ARG A 750 -8.61 -4.29 2.67
CA ARG A 750 -9.02 -3.92 1.29
C ARG A 750 -8.57 -2.51 0.94
N ALA A 751 -8.63 -1.60 1.91
CA ALA A 751 -8.13 -0.23 1.78
C ALA A 751 -6.64 -0.18 1.38
N MET A 752 -5.80 -1.01 1.98
CA MET A 752 -4.38 -1.09 1.63
C MET A 752 -4.12 -1.80 0.31
N ARG A 753 -4.85 -2.89 0.01
CA ARG A 753 -4.76 -3.55 -1.31
C ARG A 753 -5.10 -2.59 -2.46
N ASN A 754 -6.18 -1.82 -2.32
CA ASN A 754 -6.61 -0.86 -3.33
C ASN A 754 -5.64 0.32 -3.54
N ARG A 755 -4.80 0.61 -2.53
CA ARG A 755 -3.72 1.62 -2.60
C ARG A 755 -2.42 1.06 -3.17
N ALA A 756 -2.14 -0.22 -2.94
CA ALA A 756 -0.94 -0.86 -3.41
C ALA A 756 -1.02 -1.23 -4.89
N LEU A 757 0.13 -1.25 -5.56
CA LEU A 757 0.37 -2.05 -6.74
C LEU A 757 0.71 -3.46 -6.23
N GLU A 758 -0.25 -4.36 -6.34
CA GLU A 758 -0.07 -5.76 -5.93
C GLU A 758 0.70 -6.52 -7.01
N LEU A 759 1.79 -7.19 -6.63
CA LEU A 759 2.65 -7.93 -7.55
C LEU A 759 2.91 -9.33 -7.00
N TYR A 760 2.73 -10.35 -7.84
CA TYR A 760 3.05 -11.72 -7.48
C TYR A 760 4.53 -12.03 -7.75
N VAL A 761 5.21 -12.59 -6.75
CA VAL A 761 6.58 -13.09 -6.87
C VAL A 761 6.53 -14.63 -7.00
N PRO A 762 6.90 -15.18 -8.17
CA PRO A 762 6.83 -16.62 -8.41
C PRO A 762 7.81 -17.40 -7.54
N GLN A 763 7.57 -18.69 -7.35
CA GLN A 763 8.52 -19.56 -6.66
C GLN A 763 9.83 -19.70 -7.46
N ILE A 764 10.93 -19.91 -6.73
CA ILE A 764 12.26 -20.13 -7.29
C ILE A 764 12.21 -21.39 -8.18
N ARG A 765 12.58 -21.24 -9.45
CA ARG A 765 12.64 -22.35 -10.42
C ARG A 765 14.01 -23.03 -10.36
N GLU A 766 14.12 -24.19 -11.02
CA GLU A 766 15.38 -24.93 -11.11
C GLU A 766 16.54 -24.09 -11.67
N ILE A 767 16.27 -23.23 -12.67
CA ILE A 767 17.25 -22.31 -13.25
C ILE A 767 17.83 -21.34 -12.21
N ASP A 768 16.99 -20.86 -11.29
CA ASP A 768 17.40 -19.93 -10.24
C ASP A 768 18.19 -20.68 -9.16
N ALA A 769 17.72 -21.88 -8.78
CA ALA A 769 18.43 -22.75 -7.84
C ALA A 769 19.82 -23.11 -8.36
N GLN A 770 19.95 -23.46 -9.64
CA GLN A 770 21.26 -23.72 -10.28
C GLN A 770 22.17 -22.51 -10.20
N ARG A 771 21.65 -21.29 -10.47
CA ARG A 771 22.42 -20.04 -10.37
C ARG A 771 22.88 -19.74 -8.93
N MET A 772 22.03 -19.98 -7.94
CA MET A 772 22.37 -19.77 -6.54
C MET A 772 23.43 -20.77 -6.05
N LEU A 773 23.27 -22.05 -6.40
CA LEU A 773 24.19 -23.12 -6.01
C LEU A 773 25.58 -22.94 -6.63
N THR A 774 25.62 -22.61 -7.92
CA THR A 774 26.90 -22.32 -8.60
C THR A 774 27.59 -21.09 -8.03
N GLY A 775 26.83 -20.09 -7.61
CA GLY A 775 27.34 -18.93 -6.89
C GLY A 775 27.99 -19.25 -5.53
N PHE A 776 27.58 -20.33 -4.86
CA PHE A 776 28.27 -20.82 -3.65
C PHE A 776 29.57 -21.57 -3.94
N GLY A 777 29.96 -21.74 -5.21
CA GLY A 777 31.17 -22.45 -5.60
C GLY A 777 30.94 -23.94 -5.92
N VAL A 778 29.69 -24.38 -6.06
CA VAL A 778 29.34 -25.75 -6.48
C VAL A 778 29.40 -25.84 -8.02
N SER A 779 29.93 -26.93 -8.61
CA SER A 779 29.86 -27.06 -10.08
C SER A 779 28.41 -27.19 -10.57
N LEU A 780 28.14 -26.84 -11.83
CA LEU A 780 26.80 -26.99 -12.42
C LEU A 780 26.31 -28.44 -12.34
N GLN A 781 27.22 -29.39 -12.55
CA GLN A 781 26.92 -30.82 -12.51
C GLN A 781 26.46 -31.25 -11.11
N THR A 782 27.22 -30.86 -10.09
CA THR A 782 26.87 -31.12 -8.69
C THR A 782 25.59 -30.37 -8.30
N ALA A 783 25.39 -29.14 -8.78
CA ALA A 783 24.17 -28.37 -8.50
C ALA A 783 22.92 -29.05 -9.05
N LYS A 784 22.93 -29.54 -10.30
CA LYS A 784 21.83 -30.30 -10.90
C LYS A 784 21.54 -31.58 -10.09
N ARG A 785 22.58 -32.30 -9.65
CA ARG A 785 22.43 -33.50 -8.80
C ARG A 785 21.79 -33.16 -7.45
N MET A 786 22.24 -32.11 -6.79
CA MET A 786 21.69 -31.65 -5.52
C MET A 786 20.21 -31.26 -5.64
N ILE A 787 19.83 -30.57 -6.71
CA ILE A 787 18.44 -30.22 -7.01
C ILE A 787 17.61 -31.49 -7.27
N ALA A 788 18.10 -32.41 -8.09
CA ALA A 788 17.41 -33.67 -8.38
C ALA A 788 17.21 -34.53 -7.12
N ILE A 789 18.17 -34.52 -6.19
CA ILE A 789 18.04 -35.17 -4.88
C ILE A 789 16.95 -34.46 -4.06
N HIS A 790 17.01 -33.14 -3.95
CA HIS A 790 16.05 -32.34 -3.18
C HIS A 790 14.60 -32.52 -3.66
N LEU A 791 14.37 -32.53 -4.98
CA LEU A 791 13.04 -32.72 -5.54
C LEU A 791 12.43 -34.10 -5.23
N LYS A 792 13.27 -35.12 -5.01
CA LYS A 792 12.83 -36.46 -4.58
C LYS A 792 12.62 -36.56 -3.07
N THR A 793 13.13 -35.61 -2.29
CA THR A 793 12.87 -35.55 -0.84
C THR A 793 11.55 -34.82 -0.59
N GLU A 794 10.47 -35.58 -0.47
CA GLU A 794 9.14 -35.06 -0.15
C GLU A 794 9.17 -34.23 1.15
N ASN A 795 8.46 -33.08 1.17
CA ASN A 795 8.29 -32.20 2.33
C ASN A 795 9.56 -31.53 2.90
N MET A 796 10.67 -31.47 2.15
CA MET A 796 11.87 -30.73 2.58
C MET A 796 11.84 -29.28 2.08
N MET A 797 12.15 -28.33 2.97
CA MET A 797 12.15 -26.91 2.60
C MET A 797 13.36 -26.58 1.73
N PHE A 798 13.22 -25.65 0.78
CA PHE A 798 14.30 -25.15 -0.07
C PHE A 798 15.53 -24.65 0.72
N LEU A 799 15.33 -24.17 1.96
CA LEU A 799 16.40 -23.77 2.87
C LEU A 799 17.44 -24.88 3.12
N TYR A 800 17.03 -26.14 3.09
CA TYR A 800 17.90 -27.30 3.28
C TYR A 800 18.87 -27.47 2.11
N LEU A 801 18.36 -27.33 0.88
CA LEU A 801 19.18 -27.32 -0.33
C LEU A 801 20.21 -26.20 -0.28
N MET A 802 19.82 -25.01 0.17
CA MET A 802 20.70 -23.85 0.30
C MET A 802 21.81 -24.05 1.34
N ARG A 803 21.48 -24.62 2.52
CA ARG A 803 22.47 -24.94 3.57
C ARG A 803 23.44 -26.02 3.10
N TRP A 804 22.93 -27.06 2.46
CA TRP A 804 23.73 -28.13 1.89
C TRP A 804 24.67 -27.61 0.80
N ALA A 805 24.17 -26.79 -0.12
CA ALA A 805 24.98 -26.17 -1.18
C ALA A 805 26.08 -25.28 -0.62
N LYS A 806 25.79 -24.48 0.40
CA LYS A 806 26.77 -23.62 1.06
C LYS A 806 27.85 -24.44 1.79
N TYR A 807 27.49 -25.57 2.38
CA TYR A 807 28.44 -26.49 3.01
C TYR A 807 29.36 -27.14 1.97
N VAL A 808 28.80 -27.65 0.88
CA VAL A 808 29.56 -28.24 -0.24
C VAL A 808 30.46 -27.22 -0.91
N GLY A 809 29.95 -26.01 -1.18
CA GLY A 809 30.74 -24.92 -1.76
C GLY A 809 31.93 -24.51 -0.89
N LYS A 810 31.81 -24.62 0.44
CA LYS A 810 32.90 -24.33 1.39
C LYS A 810 33.89 -25.48 1.56
N ASN A 811 33.42 -26.72 1.55
CA ASN A 811 34.21 -27.91 1.89
C ASN A 811 34.59 -28.78 0.69
N GLY A 812 34.22 -28.39 -0.53
CA GLY A 812 34.44 -29.13 -1.76
C GLY A 812 33.37 -30.18 -2.05
N GLU A 813 33.35 -30.67 -3.29
CA GLU A 813 32.31 -31.61 -3.78
C GLU A 813 32.33 -32.98 -3.09
N SER A 814 33.49 -33.39 -2.55
CA SER A 814 33.61 -34.61 -1.74
C SER A 814 32.77 -34.57 -0.46
N ALA A 815 32.40 -33.38 0.03
CA ALA A 815 31.58 -33.17 1.21
C ALA A 815 30.06 -33.29 0.92
N MET A 816 29.67 -33.64 -0.31
CA MET A 816 28.27 -33.76 -0.73
C MET A 816 27.48 -34.77 0.11
N LYS A 817 28.02 -35.97 0.35
CA LYS A 817 27.37 -37.00 1.16
C LYS A 817 27.24 -36.58 2.62
N GLU A 818 28.33 -36.07 3.20
CA GLU A 818 28.36 -35.60 4.58
C GLU A 818 27.36 -34.46 4.80
N GLY A 819 27.32 -33.47 3.91
CA GLY A 819 26.36 -32.39 3.97
C GLY A 819 24.91 -32.86 3.84
N PHE A 820 24.65 -33.87 3.00
CA PHE A 820 23.31 -34.45 2.88
C PHE A 820 22.91 -35.18 4.18
N ASP A 821 23.81 -35.96 4.77
CA ASP A 821 23.57 -36.62 6.06
C ASP A 821 23.27 -35.59 7.17
N ILE A 822 24.03 -34.49 7.24
CA ILE A 822 23.83 -33.43 8.25
C ILE A 822 22.48 -32.74 8.07
N PHE A 823 22.18 -32.25 6.87
CA PHE A 823 21.02 -31.38 6.68
C PHE A 823 19.73 -32.15 6.41
N TYR A 824 19.77 -33.33 5.78
CA TYR A 824 18.55 -34.08 5.45
C TYR A 824 18.32 -35.23 6.43
N VAL A 825 19.31 -36.10 6.62
CA VAL A 825 19.13 -37.37 7.36
C VAL A 825 19.02 -37.13 8.86
N GLN A 826 19.97 -36.41 9.46
CA GLN A 826 20.02 -36.16 10.91
C GLN A 826 18.86 -35.29 11.43
N THR A 827 18.10 -34.65 10.54
CA THR A 827 16.92 -33.86 10.93
C THR A 827 15.67 -34.71 11.17
N LYS A 828 15.70 -36.00 10.78
CA LYS A 828 14.62 -36.95 11.03
C LYS A 828 14.95 -37.83 12.23
N SER A 829 13.98 -38.03 13.11
CA SER A 829 14.13 -38.91 14.27
C SER A 829 13.87 -40.39 13.97
N ASP A 830 13.13 -40.70 12.90
CA ASP A 830 12.81 -42.07 12.50
C ASP A 830 13.91 -42.69 11.63
N VAL A 831 14.39 -43.86 12.03
CA VAL A 831 15.45 -44.63 11.35
C VAL A 831 15.01 -45.09 9.96
N ASN A 832 13.73 -45.44 9.78
CA ASN A 832 13.22 -45.86 8.47
C ASN A 832 13.19 -44.70 7.46
N GLU A 833 12.86 -43.49 7.92
CA GLU A 833 12.93 -42.28 7.08
C GLU A 833 14.37 -41.91 6.74
N GLN A 834 15.29 -42.06 7.70
CA GLN A 834 16.72 -41.85 7.47
C GLN A 834 17.27 -42.81 6.39
N GLU A 835 16.92 -44.09 6.46
CA GLU A 835 17.29 -45.07 5.43
C GLU A 835 16.66 -44.75 4.07
N LYS A 836 15.39 -44.32 4.04
CA LYS A 836 14.74 -43.86 2.80
C LYS A 836 15.49 -42.69 2.15
N LEU A 837 15.89 -41.69 2.94
CA LEU A 837 16.67 -40.54 2.45
C LEU A 837 18.06 -40.95 1.94
N ARG A 838 18.73 -41.88 2.64
CA ARG A 838 20.02 -42.43 2.19
C ARG A 838 19.87 -43.21 0.88
N ASN A 839 18.80 -43.97 0.73
CA ASN A 839 18.49 -44.68 -0.52
C ASN A 839 18.21 -43.69 -1.67
N ILE A 840 17.53 -42.57 -1.41
CA ILE A 840 17.32 -41.50 -2.41
C ILE A 840 18.66 -40.91 -2.88
N TYR A 841 19.60 -40.69 -1.96
CA TYR A 841 20.94 -40.21 -2.29
C TYR A 841 21.73 -41.24 -3.12
N MET A 842 21.69 -42.52 -2.72
CA MET A 842 22.43 -43.59 -3.40
C MET A 842 21.88 -43.92 -4.79
N ASN A 843 20.58 -43.69 -5.04
CA ASN A 843 19.90 -44.00 -6.30
C ASN A 843 20.01 -42.90 -7.37
N GLN A 844 20.88 -41.90 -7.19
CA GLN A 844 21.06 -40.82 -8.16
C GLN A 844 22.26 -41.10 -9.07
N GLN A 845 21.98 -41.17 -10.38
CA GLN A 845 22.99 -41.35 -11.41
C GLN A 845 23.78 -40.06 -11.68
N ASP A 846 24.98 -40.21 -12.23
CA ASP A 846 25.75 -39.09 -12.75
C ASP A 846 24.94 -38.34 -13.82
N ILE A 847 24.56 -37.09 -13.55
CA ILE A 847 23.95 -36.22 -14.58
C ILE A 847 25.10 -35.70 -15.44
N GLU A 848 25.20 -36.11 -16.71
CA GLU A 848 26.17 -35.53 -17.65
C GLU A 848 25.74 -34.11 -18.05
N CYS A 849 26.70 -33.18 -18.05
CA CYS A 849 26.50 -31.81 -18.51
C CYS A 849 27.47 -31.56 -19.65
N ASN A 850 27.00 -30.96 -20.75
CA ASN A 850 27.89 -30.54 -21.83
C ASN A 850 28.86 -29.44 -21.32
N GLU A 851 30.13 -29.45 -21.73
CA GLU A 851 31.15 -28.47 -21.32
C GLU A 851 30.68 -27.03 -21.59
N TYR A 852 29.95 -26.82 -22.69
CA TYR A 852 29.35 -25.53 -23.05
C TYR A 852 28.39 -24.98 -21.97
N GLU A 853 27.48 -25.80 -21.44
CA GLU A 853 26.57 -25.36 -20.37
C GLU A 853 27.35 -24.99 -19.10
N SER A 854 28.38 -25.77 -18.77
CA SER A 854 29.24 -25.54 -17.61
C SER A 854 29.94 -24.18 -17.67
N VAL A 855 30.47 -23.81 -18.85
CA VAL A 855 31.14 -22.52 -19.09
C VAL A 855 30.14 -21.36 -19.01
N VAL A 856 29.00 -21.46 -19.70
CA VAL A 856 27.98 -20.40 -19.73
C VAL A 856 27.43 -20.13 -18.32
N PHE A 857 27.08 -21.17 -17.55
CA PHE A 857 26.58 -20.99 -16.19
C PHE A 857 27.67 -20.51 -15.22
N LYS A 858 28.93 -20.93 -15.38
CA LYS A 858 30.04 -20.37 -14.59
C LYS A 858 30.15 -18.85 -14.78
N LEU A 859 30.06 -18.37 -16.02
CA LEU A 859 30.11 -16.93 -16.33
C LEU A 859 28.92 -16.18 -15.70
N PHE A 860 27.70 -16.70 -15.82
CA PHE A 860 26.51 -16.09 -15.21
C PHE A 860 26.49 -16.13 -13.67
N ALA A 861 27.10 -17.15 -13.06
CA ALA A 861 27.24 -17.28 -11.61
C ALA A 861 28.33 -16.37 -11.04
N GLN A 862 29.40 -16.15 -11.81
CA GLN A 862 30.49 -15.22 -11.48
C GLN A 862 30.08 -13.74 -11.62
N ALA A 863 29.03 -13.44 -12.38
CA ALA A 863 28.36 -12.13 -12.39
C ALA A 863 27.59 -11.86 -11.08
N LYS A 864 28.31 -11.86 -9.93
CA LYS A 864 27.79 -11.38 -8.64
C LYS A 864 27.42 -9.90 -8.77
N ILE A 865 26.41 -9.43 -8.03
CA ILE A 865 26.03 -8.00 -7.98
C ILE A 865 27.24 -7.10 -7.68
N GLY A 866 28.24 -7.59 -6.94
CA GLY A 866 29.50 -6.89 -6.67
C GLY A 866 30.34 -6.62 -7.94
N ASN A 867 30.42 -7.56 -8.89
CA ASN A 867 31.23 -7.40 -10.11
C ASN A 867 30.58 -6.44 -11.12
N LEU A 868 29.26 -6.26 -11.07
CA LEU A 868 28.52 -5.27 -11.89
C LEU A 868 28.75 -3.82 -11.42
N ASN A 869 29.27 -3.62 -10.21
CA ASN A 869 29.65 -2.32 -9.67
C ASN A 869 31.15 -2.04 -9.76
N VAL A 870 31.97 -2.99 -10.21
CA VAL A 870 33.45 -2.95 -10.19
C VAL A 870 34.06 -2.83 -11.59
N PHE A 871 33.27 -2.64 -12.66
CA PHE A 871 33.80 -2.26 -13.98
C PHE A 871 34.25 -0.79 -14.03
N GLU A 872 35.22 -0.47 -13.18
CA GLU A 872 36.16 0.64 -13.34
C GLU A 872 37.57 0.02 -13.50
N GLU A 873 38.29 0.50 -14.51
CA GLU A 873 39.74 0.34 -14.79
C GLU A 873 40.21 -0.78 -15.77
N ASN A 874 40.41 -0.35 -17.03
CA ASN A 874 41.42 -0.74 -18.04
C ASN A 874 41.93 -2.20 -18.09
N VAL A 875 41.32 -3.01 -18.97
CA VAL A 875 41.96 -4.21 -19.56
C VAL A 875 42.59 -3.81 -20.91
N SER A 876 43.85 -4.18 -21.15
CA SER A 876 44.56 -3.83 -22.40
C SER A 876 44.08 -4.69 -23.58
N ILE A 877 44.05 -4.11 -24.80
CA ILE A 877 43.67 -4.83 -26.04
C ILE A 877 44.56 -6.05 -26.28
N GLY A 878 45.84 -5.99 -25.88
CA GLY A 878 46.79 -7.10 -25.99
C GLY A 878 46.38 -8.30 -25.16
N ASP A 879 45.89 -8.10 -23.93
CA ASP A 879 45.46 -9.19 -23.05
C ASP A 879 44.19 -9.87 -23.57
N LEU A 880 43.27 -9.10 -24.16
CA LEU A 880 42.04 -9.62 -24.75
C LEU A 880 42.30 -10.45 -26.01
N VAL A 881 43.17 -9.96 -26.90
CA VAL A 881 43.55 -10.70 -28.13
C VAL A 881 44.31 -11.98 -27.78
N ASN A 882 45.15 -11.95 -26.75
CA ASN A 882 45.89 -13.13 -26.28
C ASN A 882 44.98 -14.17 -25.60
N GLN A 883 43.90 -13.73 -24.93
CA GLN A 883 42.87 -14.63 -24.41
C GLN A 883 41.99 -15.22 -25.54
N MET A 884 41.61 -14.40 -26.53
CA MET A 884 40.83 -14.87 -27.68
C MET A 884 41.62 -15.81 -28.59
N SER A 885 42.92 -15.59 -28.79
CA SER A 885 43.80 -16.47 -29.57
C SER A 885 44.02 -17.83 -28.90
N GLN A 886 43.82 -17.93 -27.58
CA GLN A 886 43.83 -19.19 -26.83
C GLN A 886 42.47 -19.89 -26.85
N ILE A 887 41.38 -19.13 -26.72
CA ILE A 887 40.01 -19.65 -26.59
C ILE A 887 39.43 -20.12 -27.94
N ILE A 888 39.68 -19.38 -29.03
CA ILE A 888 39.08 -19.69 -30.35
C ILE A 888 39.59 -21.04 -30.91
N PRO A 889 40.89 -21.37 -30.87
CA PRO A 889 41.37 -22.69 -31.31
C PRO A 889 40.84 -23.83 -30.46
N LEU A 890 40.70 -23.65 -29.14
CA LEU A 890 40.08 -24.63 -28.24
C LEU A 890 38.61 -24.88 -28.61
N ILE A 891 37.86 -23.84 -28.95
CA ILE A 891 36.47 -23.96 -29.43
C ILE A 891 36.41 -24.65 -30.81
N CYS A 892 37.36 -24.36 -31.70
CA CYS A 892 37.39 -24.95 -33.05
C CYS A 892 37.84 -26.43 -33.08
N ASP A 893 38.78 -26.82 -32.23
CA ASP A 893 39.27 -28.21 -32.13
C ASP A 893 38.29 -29.16 -31.42
N GLN A 894 37.42 -28.62 -30.56
CA GLN A 894 36.42 -29.39 -29.81
C GLN A 894 35.09 -29.59 -30.55
N VAL A 895 34.91 -29.01 -31.75
CA VAL A 895 33.71 -29.20 -32.58
C VAL A 895 33.98 -30.26 -33.65
N PRO A 896 33.36 -31.46 -33.59
CA PRO A 896 33.53 -32.48 -34.61
C PRO A 896 33.03 -31.98 -35.98
N GLN A 897 33.82 -32.19 -37.05
CA GLN A 897 33.52 -31.73 -38.41
C GLN A 897 32.17 -32.21 -39.01
N ASN A 898 31.48 -33.15 -38.35
CA ASN A 898 30.24 -33.74 -38.85
C ASN A 898 28.95 -33.10 -38.30
N VAL A 899 29.02 -32.00 -37.54
CA VAL A 899 27.84 -31.19 -37.18
C VAL A 899 27.84 -29.93 -38.05
N MET A 900 27.64 -30.12 -39.36
CA MET A 900 27.45 -29.04 -40.34
C MET A 900 26.01 -28.53 -40.28
N GLU A 901 25.64 -27.94 -39.15
CA GLU A 901 24.55 -26.97 -38.99
C GLU A 901 24.78 -26.22 -37.66
N PHE A 902 25.96 -25.62 -37.53
CA PHE A 902 26.20 -24.62 -36.51
C PHE A 902 25.43 -23.37 -36.91
N ASP A 903 24.46 -22.97 -36.08
CA ASP A 903 23.81 -21.68 -36.19
C ASP A 903 24.86 -20.58 -35.96
N CYS A 904 25.40 -20.04 -37.05
CA CYS A 904 26.38 -18.94 -37.03
C CYS A 904 25.88 -17.77 -36.16
N PHE A 905 24.58 -17.63 -35.98
CA PHE A 905 23.96 -16.63 -35.11
C PHE A 905 24.43 -16.73 -33.66
N SER A 906 24.62 -17.94 -33.11
CA SER A 906 25.02 -18.15 -31.71
C SER A 906 26.50 -17.81 -31.47
N LEU A 907 27.41 -18.20 -32.37
CA LEU A 907 28.82 -17.83 -32.30
C LEU A 907 29.01 -16.32 -32.53
N LYS A 908 28.24 -15.75 -33.45
CA LYS A 908 28.21 -14.32 -33.76
C LYS A 908 27.69 -13.50 -32.58
N ILE A 909 26.66 -13.97 -31.88
CA ILE A 909 26.18 -13.36 -30.62
C ILE A 909 27.27 -13.38 -29.55
N VAL A 910 27.96 -14.51 -29.38
CA VAL A 910 29.04 -14.62 -28.39
C VAL A 910 30.20 -13.67 -28.73
N ILE A 911 30.68 -13.65 -29.98
CA ILE A 911 31.79 -12.76 -30.39
C ILE A 911 31.37 -11.28 -30.34
N VAL A 912 30.16 -10.93 -30.78
CA VAL A 912 29.62 -9.56 -30.71
C VAL A 912 29.47 -9.11 -29.27
N ASN A 913 28.97 -9.96 -28.38
CA ASN A 913 28.83 -9.62 -26.97
C ASN A 913 30.20 -9.47 -26.31
N THR A 914 31.17 -10.31 -26.67
CA THR A 914 32.55 -10.21 -26.15
C THR A 914 33.27 -8.94 -26.66
N LEU A 915 33.00 -8.50 -27.90
CA LEU A 915 33.58 -7.26 -28.47
C LEU A 915 32.87 -5.97 -28.02
N LYS A 916 31.59 -6.05 -27.67
CA LYS A 916 30.82 -4.93 -27.07
C LYS A 916 31.35 -4.53 -25.70
N ASP A 917 31.98 -5.45 -24.98
CA ASP A 917 32.51 -5.24 -23.64
C ASP A 917 33.93 -4.64 -23.61
N VAL A 918 34.52 -4.35 -24.77
CA VAL A 918 35.88 -3.79 -24.91
C VAL A 918 35.78 -2.31 -25.28
N LYS A 919 36.33 -1.42 -24.43
CA LYS A 919 36.35 0.02 -24.69
C LYS A 919 37.40 0.36 -25.75
N PHE A 920 36.95 0.87 -26.90
CA PHE A 920 37.82 1.47 -27.92
C PHE A 920 37.96 2.98 -27.69
N GLU A 921 39.18 3.51 -27.78
CA GLU A 921 39.48 4.93 -27.48
C GLU A 921 38.82 5.96 -28.42
N SER A 922 38.13 5.54 -29.49
CA SER A 922 37.36 6.44 -30.34
C SER A 922 36.06 5.80 -30.83
N THR A 923 34.94 6.44 -30.53
CA THR A 923 33.57 6.01 -30.87
C THR A 923 33.29 5.87 -32.38
N MET A 924 34.06 6.53 -33.24
CA MET A 924 33.91 6.41 -34.70
C MET A 924 34.43 5.07 -35.26
N LYS A 925 35.49 4.49 -34.66
CA LYS A 925 36.06 3.20 -35.10
C LYS A 925 35.28 1.98 -34.58
N TYR A 926 34.47 2.15 -33.53
CA TYR A 926 33.73 1.07 -32.86
C TYR A 926 32.69 0.40 -33.77
N LYS A 927 31.91 1.20 -34.51
CA LYS A 927 30.90 0.66 -35.44
C LYS A 927 31.55 0.05 -36.67
N GLU A 928 32.58 0.68 -37.22
CA GLU A 928 33.30 0.19 -38.39
C GLU A 928 34.03 -1.13 -38.10
N TYR A 929 34.65 -1.28 -36.92
CA TYR A 929 35.31 -2.53 -36.52
C TYR A 929 34.32 -3.68 -36.26
N ILE A 930 33.24 -3.41 -35.52
CA ILE A 930 32.22 -4.43 -35.28
C ILE A 930 31.54 -4.82 -36.59
N SER A 931 31.23 -3.86 -37.46
CA SER A 931 30.71 -4.15 -38.80
C SER A 931 31.71 -4.92 -39.66
N MET A 932 33.02 -4.62 -39.60
CA MET A 932 34.04 -5.33 -40.36
C MET A 932 34.25 -6.76 -39.86
N VAL A 933 34.30 -6.97 -38.54
CA VAL A 933 34.37 -8.31 -37.92
C VAL A 933 33.11 -9.12 -38.21
N LEU A 934 31.93 -8.49 -38.14
CA LEU A 934 30.67 -9.14 -38.45
C LEU A 934 30.53 -9.48 -39.94
N TYR A 935 31.06 -8.63 -40.82
CA TYR A 935 31.08 -8.85 -42.27
C TYR A 935 32.07 -9.95 -42.67
N LEU A 936 33.24 -10.00 -42.01
CA LEU A 936 34.23 -11.06 -42.17
C LEU A 936 33.75 -12.43 -41.63
N LEU A 937 32.92 -12.43 -40.58
CA LEU A 937 32.29 -13.63 -40.02
C LEU A 937 31.07 -14.11 -40.83
N ASP A 938 30.41 -13.22 -41.58
CA ASP A 938 29.22 -13.57 -42.38
C ASP A 938 29.55 -14.22 -43.73
N ASP A 939 30.73 -13.96 -44.33
CA ASP A 939 30.92 -14.25 -45.77
C ASP A 939 32.24 -14.96 -46.15
N ILE A 940 32.82 -15.79 -45.27
CA ILE A 940 34.07 -16.52 -45.62
C ILE A 940 34.05 -17.99 -45.18
N ASP A 941 34.25 -18.88 -46.15
CA ASP A 941 34.54 -20.30 -45.95
C ASP A 941 35.60 -20.50 -44.85
N ARG A 942 35.20 -21.28 -43.84
CA ARG A 942 35.73 -21.41 -42.47
C ARG A 942 37.24 -21.66 -42.29
N VAL A 943 38.04 -21.83 -43.35
CA VAL A 943 39.43 -22.34 -43.25
C VAL A 943 40.50 -21.25 -43.42
N ASN A 944 40.22 -20.19 -44.18
CA ASN A 944 41.25 -19.18 -44.52
C ASN A 944 41.39 -18.05 -43.48
N TYR A 945 40.33 -17.76 -42.71
CA TYR A 945 40.34 -16.68 -41.72
C TYR A 945 41.02 -17.09 -40.41
N LEU A 946 40.85 -18.34 -39.99
CA LEU A 946 41.53 -18.90 -38.81
C LEU A 946 43.05 -19.02 -39.02
N SER A 947 43.50 -19.38 -40.22
CA SER A 947 44.95 -19.42 -40.52
C SER A 947 45.58 -18.02 -40.55
N LEU A 948 44.83 -17.00 -40.98
CA LEU A 948 45.26 -15.60 -40.93
C LEU A 948 45.45 -15.13 -39.47
N LEU A 949 44.47 -15.39 -38.61
CA LEU A 949 44.52 -15.02 -37.18
C LEU A 949 45.63 -15.76 -36.42
N GLN A 950 45.89 -17.02 -36.75
CA GLN A 950 46.98 -17.81 -36.18
C GLN A 950 48.37 -17.36 -36.65
N SER A 951 48.46 -16.61 -37.75
CA SER A 951 49.73 -16.08 -38.27
C SER A 951 50.14 -14.73 -37.67
N ILE A 952 49.30 -14.12 -36.83
CA ILE A 952 49.57 -12.82 -36.20
C ILE A 952 50.36 -13.04 -34.92
N GLU A 953 51.65 -12.68 -34.92
CA GLU A 953 52.44 -12.65 -33.68
C GLU A 953 52.08 -11.42 -32.83
N GLY A 954 52.16 -11.60 -31.51
CA GLY A 954 51.75 -10.59 -30.54
C GLY A 954 52.51 -9.28 -30.70
N GLY A 955 51.80 -8.21 -31.08
CA GLY A 955 52.32 -6.85 -31.22
C GLY A 955 52.08 -6.20 -32.58
N GLU A 956 51.66 -6.94 -33.59
CA GLU A 956 51.38 -6.38 -34.92
C GLU A 956 49.91 -5.94 -35.11
N ASN A 957 49.72 -4.84 -35.83
CA ASN A 957 48.41 -4.23 -36.03
C ASN A 957 47.72 -4.88 -37.23
N ILE A 958 46.55 -5.50 -37.04
CA ILE A 958 45.73 -6.20 -38.06
C ILE A 958 45.57 -5.38 -39.35
N ILE A 959 45.53 -4.05 -39.23
CA ILE A 959 45.44 -3.11 -40.35
C ILE A 959 46.64 -3.24 -41.31
N VAL A 960 47.85 -3.46 -40.80
CA VAL A 960 49.09 -3.58 -41.59
C VAL A 960 49.08 -4.88 -42.41
N TYR A 961 48.47 -5.94 -41.89
CA TYR A 961 48.34 -7.21 -42.58
C TYR A 961 47.35 -7.15 -43.75
N ILE A 962 46.25 -6.42 -43.57
CA ILE A 962 45.25 -6.15 -44.62
C ILE A 962 45.80 -5.18 -45.69
N GLN A 963 46.73 -4.29 -45.35
CA GLN A 963 47.41 -3.42 -46.31
C GLN A 963 48.42 -4.15 -47.21
N ASN A 964 48.74 -5.40 -46.92
CA ASN A 964 49.74 -6.18 -47.63
C ASN A 964 49.16 -6.75 -48.94
N GLU A 965 49.32 -5.99 -50.03
CA GLU A 965 48.71 -6.22 -51.35
C GLU A 965 49.00 -7.62 -51.93
N ASN A 966 50.15 -8.21 -51.59
CA ASN A 966 50.55 -9.55 -52.03
C ASN A 966 49.69 -10.66 -51.39
N LEU A 967 49.25 -10.50 -50.15
CA LEU A 967 48.36 -11.43 -49.46
C LEU A 967 46.95 -11.38 -50.05
N ILE A 968 46.44 -10.18 -50.34
CA ILE A 968 45.12 -9.97 -50.95
C ILE A 968 45.03 -10.58 -52.36
N ARG A 969 46.11 -10.49 -53.16
CA ARG A 969 46.13 -11.07 -54.51
C ARG A 969 46.05 -12.60 -54.54
N GLN A 970 46.44 -13.28 -53.47
CA GLN A 970 46.36 -14.74 -53.37
C GLN A 970 44.94 -15.25 -53.11
N TYR A 971 44.05 -14.43 -52.56
CA TYR A 971 42.65 -14.80 -52.33
C TYR A 971 41.76 -14.35 -53.49
N SER A 972 41.10 -15.31 -54.15
CA SER A 972 40.41 -15.16 -55.44
C SER A 972 39.02 -14.50 -55.37
N SER A 973 38.61 -13.99 -54.21
CA SER A 973 37.27 -13.41 -54.04
C SER A 973 37.18 -12.02 -54.71
N ARG A 974 36.19 -11.89 -55.60
CA ARG A 974 35.86 -10.65 -56.33
C ARG A 974 35.43 -9.51 -55.37
N GLN A 975 34.97 -9.85 -54.16
CA GLN A 975 34.54 -8.89 -53.15
C GLN A 975 35.71 -8.32 -52.33
N ILE A 976 36.79 -9.07 -52.10
CA ILE A 976 38.00 -8.55 -51.41
C ILE A 976 38.67 -7.46 -52.26
N ARG A 977 38.68 -7.60 -53.59
CA ARG A 977 39.12 -6.52 -54.50
C ARG A 977 38.16 -5.32 -54.49
N GLY A 978 36.87 -5.55 -54.25
CA GLY A 978 35.88 -4.49 -54.07
C GLY A 978 36.08 -3.70 -52.77
N MET A 979 36.50 -4.37 -51.69
CA MET A 979 36.83 -3.73 -50.41
C MET A 979 38.09 -2.86 -50.50
N TYR A 980 39.13 -3.28 -51.22
CA TYR A 980 40.32 -2.46 -51.45
C TYR A 980 39.99 -1.17 -52.23
N ALA A 981 38.99 -1.23 -53.12
CA ALA A 981 38.50 -0.08 -53.88
C ALA A 981 37.55 0.84 -53.10
N LEU A 982 37.02 0.41 -51.94
CA LEU A 982 36.19 1.23 -51.03
C LEU A 982 37.02 1.97 -49.99
N TYR A 983 38.29 1.60 -49.82
CA TYR A 983 39.22 2.23 -48.88
C TYR A 983 40.05 3.37 -49.52
N TRP A 984 40.02 3.48 -50.85
CA TRP A 984 40.44 4.65 -51.63
C TRP A 984 39.20 5.44 -52.02
#